data_AF-A0A2E8DQV4-F1
#
_entry.id   AF-A0A2E8DQV4-F1
#
_cell.length_a   1.000
_cell.length_b   1.000
_cell.length_c   1.000
_cell.angle_alpha   90.00
_cell.angle_beta   90.00
_cell.angle_gamma   90.00
#
_symmetry.space_group_name_H-M   'P 1'
#
loop_
_entity.id
_entity.type
_entity.pdbx_description
1 polymer ?
#
loop_
_entity_poly.entity_id
_entity_poly.type
_entity_poly.pdbx_seq_one_letter_code
_entity_poly.pdbx_strand_id
1 'polypeptide(L)'
;MSNEISQYLFPESDIPVARSRRPLATPHRHLVNSSPLHTSRTPTSAQREAITNIEGPLLVIAGPGSGKTFTLVERVVHLVREKELAPENLLVVTFTNKAARELISRISTQLANAEIAFRLDDMYIGTFHSICLSILRKYIHRTEFAKQVVQLDDFDQQYFIYERLDQYQKIAHTKHIWAKTDSRIDSQSRSSHPLPPEARRWNYAADIKYWMNRINEEMIDLNSLKNTSKQELHGLADCYQLYRQHLVDSKVVDFSSVQAETLRLFRLHPTVLEELQSQVQYIMVDEYQDTSIIQERLLFDIAGKNQNICVVGDDDQSLYRFRSARVENILDFSNHFEPGACKKIRLETNFRSHPSIIEFYNEWMKKGAWNENGQTFRHEKEIVPSSEHDFDRKQPSVFQVPNSQLNIPHFLKQLKSKGYISDWNQVVFLSRSVRDPEVQRLQKALETEGIGVYSPRARMFFQRREIQLIIGGLISLFADFEQLRRWNQTAKLAIWEYYDHQCRPLFQKELDKTENHGLAQWCKKQADFFQNLEKDTDQTLVKSFYGLLQFDLFAQYVKKTDTELERRSAHNLAKMSEILESFQRHHRVVSFNRDNLATQVQNFFNKFMTFLYNDVSEYEDELVVCPSGCVTFMTIHQAKGLEFPVVVLTSLDTLGHSPKISRLESFIKQVSNSGKEPEWKVSDFDTWRLLYTAFSRAQEMLVMTWEKRPHLKLEPLLSQIPNGIEQTLPVAKRRLRSVKKSKLIQPYNFTEHFNLFSSCPRQYQFFQELNFVRYEKEPWLFGTLVHHTIDDIHQNILEQQKNSQIPAINEGWLRGRLEYNYTVLQYQKGLSLKERRLEQAWQDVYRYVEREKKNWSLIEWSELNVSSTEGNYILNGKVDLVRRYKNGLEIIDFKTIRQEELELDTDKLEQYQRQLDIYAYLVENQDHKKRPVLRVSLYLTSRNEHPILTLQRRDKDLNMEPFNQIVKKIEARDFDMAKRPEKICQTCEMTSYCDAQFNCS
;
A
#
# COMPACT_ATOMS: atom_id res chain seq x y z
N MET A 1 27.90 0.14 -11.03
CA MET A 1 27.79 0.57 -9.63
C MET A 1 26.84 1.76 -9.58
N SER A 2 25.70 1.74 -8.89
CA SER A 2 24.95 0.59 -8.32
C SER A 2 23.44 0.94 -8.31
N ASN A 3 22.51 0.20 -7.67
CA ASN A 3 21.05 0.37 -7.86
C ASN A 3 20.18 -0.09 -6.65
N GLU A 4 19.39 0.82 -6.09
CA GLU A 4 18.42 0.70 -4.96
C GLU A 4 17.01 0.55 -5.48
N ILE A 5 16.19 0.22 -4.50
CA ILE A 5 14.74 0.28 -4.43
C ILE A 5 14.50 0.37 -2.90
N SER A 6 13.46 1.01 -2.41
CA SER A 6 12.99 0.79 -1.04
C SER A 6 12.24 -0.56 -0.95
N GLN A 7 11.80 -0.99 0.23
CA GLN A 7 10.75 -2.03 0.31
C GLN A 7 9.53 -1.53 1.09
N TYR A 8 8.47 -1.21 0.35
CA TYR A 8 7.14 -1.68 0.73
C TYR A 8 6.69 -2.76 -0.25
N LEU A 9 7.07 -4.01 0.05
CA LEU A 9 6.45 -5.19 -0.55
C LEU A 9 5.37 -5.71 0.41
N PHE A 10 4.21 -6.03 -0.14
CA PHE A 10 3.27 -6.93 0.53
C PHE A 10 3.96 -8.29 0.76
N PRO A 11 3.69 -9.00 1.87
CA PRO A 11 4.09 -10.39 2.00
C PRO A 11 3.48 -11.21 0.84
N GLU A 12 4.16 -12.28 0.42
CA GLU A 12 3.69 -13.10 -0.71
C GLU A 12 2.35 -13.82 -0.44
N SER A 13 1.89 -13.84 0.82
CA SER A 13 0.57 -14.35 1.24
C SER A 13 -0.61 -13.55 0.69
N ASP A 14 -0.43 -12.27 0.37
CA ASP A 14 -1.56 -11.32 0.28
C ASP A 14 -2.08 -11.08 -1.15
N ILE A 15 -1.59 -11.82 -2.16
CA ILE A 15 -2.10 -11.73 -3.53
C ILE A 15 -2.40 -13.15 -4.07
N PRO A 16 -3.67 -13.48 -4.36
CA PRO A 16 -4.02 -14.81 -4.83
C PRO A 16 -3.58 -15.14 -6.25
N VAL A 17 -3.44 -16.44 -6.51
CA VAL A 17 -3.13 -17.03 -7.83
C VAL A 17 -4.21 -18.06 -8.19
N ALA A 18 -5.37 -17.57 -8.62
CA ALA A 18 -6.52 -18.40 -8.98
C ALA A 18 -6.20 -19.42 -10.09
N ARG A 19 -6.31 -20.72 -9.81
CA ARG A 19 -5.94 -21.82 -10.72
C ARG A 19 -7.15 -22.49 -11.38
N SER A 20 -7.22 -22.42 -12.71
CA SER A 20 -8.30 -23.02 -13.50
C SER A 20 -8.32 -24.57 -13.47
N ARG A 21 -9.48 -25.15 -13.11
CA ARG A 21 -9.92 -26.55 -13.37
C ARG A 21 -11.45 -26.60 -13.59
N ARG A 22 -11.95 -27.72 -14.13
CA ARG A 22 -13.34 -27.88 -14.62
C ARG A 22 -14.37 -28.02 -13.48
N PRO A 23 -15.62 -27.55 -13.66
CA PRO A 23 -16.72 -27.79 -12.72
C PRO A 23 -17.23 -29.24 -12.78
N LEU A 24 -17.77 -29.77 -11.67
CA LEU A 24 -18.76 -30.88 -11.63
C LEU A 24 -19.27 -31.20 -10.21
N ALA A 25 -20.60 -31.27 -10.07
CA ALA A 25 -21.43 -32.01 -9.08
C ALA A 25 -21.22 -31.81 -7.55
N THR A 26 -22.29 -31.42 -6.86
CA THR A 26 -22.45 -31.34 -5.40
C THR A 26 -22.90 -32.66 -4.76
N PRO A 27 -22.55 -32.91 -3.47
CA PRO A 27 -23.55 -33.47 -2.54
C PRO A 27 -23.46 -33.00 -1.07
N HIS A 28 -24.61 -32.59 -0.52
CA HIS A 28 -25.10 -32.58 0.88
C HIS A 28 -24.24 -32.16 2.11
N ARG A 29 -24.95 -31.60 3.10
CA ARG A 29 -24.45 -30.94 4.33
C ARG A 29 -24.47 -31.84 5.56
N HIS A 30 -23.63 -31.52 6.55
CA HIS A 30 -23.91 -31.70 7.98
C HIS A 30 -23.50 -30.45 8.76
N LEU A 31 -24.13 -30.22 9.91
CA LEU A 31 -24.20 -28.93 10.63
C LEU A 31 -23.19 -28.84 11.79
N VAL A 32 -22.70 -27.62 12.07
CA VAL A 32 -22.12 -27.24 13.38
C VAL A 32 -22.60 -25.82 13.72
N ASN A 33 -23.40 -25.68 14.78
CA ASN A 33 -23.96 -24.40 15.20
C ASN A 33 -22.88 -23.46 15.78
N SER A 34 -22.82 -22.22 15.29
CA SER A 34 -22.30 -21.06 16.05
C SER A 34 -23.15 -19.83 15.74
N SER A 35 -23.37 -18.95 16.73
CA SER A 35 -24.40 -17.90 16.63
C SER A 35 -23.91 -16.64 15.89
N PRO A 36 -24.58 -16.20 14.80
CA PRO A 36 -24.16 -15.00 14.07
C PRO A 36 -24.33 -13.69 14.84
N LEU A 37 -23.39 -12.76 14.65
CA LEU A 37 -23.49 -11.38 15.14
C LEU A 37 -24.45 -10.56 14.25
N HIS A 38 -25.67 -10.35 14.71
CA HIS A 38 -26.71 -9.62 13.96
C HIS A 38 -26.39 -8.13 13.71
N THR A 39 -26.21 -7.76 12.44
CA THR A 39 -26.48 -6.39 11.92
C THR A 39 -27.17 -6.40 10.55
N SER A 40 -28.19 -7.26 10.36
CA SER A 40 -28.95 -7.37 9.11
C SER A 40 -29.96 -6.23 8.93
N ARG A 41 -29.50 -5.07 8.46
CA ARG A 41 -30.38 -3.96 8.02
C ARG A 41 -31.09 -4.37 6.72
N THR A 42 -32.40 -4.21 6.65
CA THR A 42 -33.18 -4.51 5.43
C THR A 42 -32.82 -3.57 4.28
N PRO A 43 -32.51 -4.06 3.06
CA PRO A 43 -32.32 -3.21 1.89
C PRO A 43 -33.60 -2.43 1.53
N THR A 44 -33.45 -1.16 1.11
CA THR A 44 -34.55 -0.39 0.50
C THR A 44 -35.00 -1.02 -0.83
N SER A 45 -36.10 -0.53 -1.40
CA SER A 45 -36.59 -0.95 -2.73
C SER A 45 -35.49 -0.86 -3.80
N ALA A 46 -34.87 0.32 -3.96
CA ALA A 46 -33.81 0.54 -4.94
C ALA A 46 -32.52 -0.25 -4.64
N GLN A 47 -32.15 -0.42 -3.36
CA GLN A 47 -31.03 -1.28 -2.98
C GLN A 47 -31.32 -2.76 -3.34
N ARG A 48 -32.53 -3.25 -3.06
CA ARG A 48 -32.96 -4.61 -3.41
C ARG A 48 -32.99 -4.84 -4.92
N GLU A 49 -33.48 -3.86 -5.68
CA GLU A 49 -33.47 -3.90 -7.13
C GLU A 49 -32.04 -4.03 -7.68
N ALA A 50 -31.10 -3.24 -7.16
CA ALA A 50 -29.68 -3.32 -7.53
C ALA A 50 -28.97 -4.61 -7.05
N ILE A 51 -29.45 -5.26 -5.98
CA ILE A 51 -28.96 -6.58 -5.54
C ILE A 51 -29.45 -7.68 -6.49
N THR A 52 -30.74 -7.66 -6.86
CA THR A 52 -31.40 -8.74 -7.63
C THR A 52 -31.26 -8.65 -9.15
N ASN A 53 -30.95 -7.48 -9.71
CA ASN A 53 -30.76 -7.31 -11.16
C ASN A 53 -29.38 -7.83 -11.61
N ILE A 54 -29.26 -9.15 -11.70
CA ILE A 54 -27.97 -9.82 -11.95
C ILE A 54 -27.54 -9.82 -13.43
N GLU A 55 -28.48 -9.99 -14.36
CA GLU A 55 -28.19 -10.08 -15.79
C GLU A 55 -28.09 -8.69 -16.45
N GLY A 56 -27.16 -8.58 -17.39
CA GLY A 56 -26.91 -7.39 -18.20
C GLY A 56 -26.11 -6.30 -17.48
N PRO A 57 -25.80 -5.21 -18.21
CA PRO A 57 -25.03 -4.09 -17.68
C PRO A 57 -25.88 -3.20 -16.77
N LEU A 58 -25.36 -2.91 -15.57
CA LEU A 58 -26.05 -2.16 -14.52
C LEU A 58 -25.19 -0.97 -14.05
N LEU A 59 -25.77 0.23 -14.09
CA LEU A 59 -25.21 1.47 -13.55
C LEU A 59 -25.98 1.88 -12.28
N VAL A 60 -25.30 1.88 -11.14
CA VAL A 60 -25.85 2.28 -9.84
C VAL A 60 -25.31 3.66 -9.44
N ILE A 61 -26.13 4.69 -9.68
CA ILE A 61 -25.83 6.10 -9.37
C ILE A 61 -26.16 6.32 -7.89
N ALA A 62 -25.15 6.41 -7.03
CA ALA A 62 -25.33 6.22 -5.59
C ALA A 62 -24.62 7.30 -4.76
N GLY A 63 -25.41 8.17 -4.13
CA GLY A 63 -24.92 9.34 -3.40
C GLY A 63 -24.08 9.03 -2.15
N PRO A 64 -23.63 10.07 -1.40
CA PRO A 64 -22.98 9.90 -0.11
C PRO A 64 -23.93 9.25 0.90
N GLY A 65 -23.39 8.37 1.75
CA GLY A 65 -24.17 7.71 2.81
C GLY A 65 -25.25 6.73 2.33
N SER A 66 -25.37 6.47 1.02
CA SER A 66 -26.42 5.64 0.41
C SER A 66 -26.29 4.13 0.58
N GLY A 67 -25.16 3.68 1.13
CA GLY A 67 -24.88 2.26 1.33
C GLY A 67 -24.33 1.53 0.11
N LYS A 68 -23.61 2.20 -0.83
CA LYS A 68 -22.87 1.58 -1.95
C LYS A 68 -22.26 0.21 -1.59
N THR A 69 -21.34 0.23 -0.62
CA THR A 69 -20.60 -0.94 -0.11
C THR A 69 -21.51 -2.02 0.48
N PHE A 70 -22.65 -1.65 1.08
CA PHE A 70 -23.64 -2.61 1.57
C PHE A 70 -24.37 -3.29 0.39
N THR A 71 -24.85 -2.51 -0.58
CA THR A 71 -25.51 -3.02 -1.79
C THR A 71 -24.59 -3.97 -2.58
N LEU A 72 -23.30 -3.66 -2.68
CA LEU A 72 -22.30 -4.52 -3.32
C LEU A 72 -22.07 -5.84 -2.55
N VAL A 73 -21.90 -5.79 -1.23
CA VAL A 73 -21.70 -7.00 -0.41
C VAL A 73 -22.93 -7.91 -0.49
N GLU A 74 -24.14 -7.36 -0.33
CA GLU A 74 -25.37 -8.15 -0.44
C GLU A 74 -25.60 -8.70 -1.86
N ARG A 75 -25.13 -8.01 -2.92
CA ARG A 75 -25.14 -8.52 -4.30
C ARG A 75 -24.17 -9.69 -4.49
N VAL A 76 -22.96 -9.64 -3.93
CA VAL A 76 -22.02 -10.78 -3.91
C VAL A 76 -22.65 -11.97 -3.21
N VAL A 77 -23.24 -11.76 -2.02
CA VAL A 77 -23.91 -12.82 -1.24
C VAL A 77 -25.10 -13.40 -2.01
N HIS A 78 -25.92 -12.56 -2.67
CA HIS A 78 -27.03 -13.02 -3.51
C HIS A 78 -26.56 -13.90 -4.67
N LEU A 79 -25.49 -13.50 -5.38
CA LEU A 79 -24.93 -14.30 -6.48
C LEU A 79 -24.39 -15.67 -6.00
N VAL A 80 -23.59 -15.69 -4.95
CA VAL A 80 -23.01 -16.96 -4.45
C VAL A 80 -24.09 -17.86 -3.82
N ARG A 81 -25.05 -17.30 -3.06
CA ARG A 81 -26.05 -18.08 -2.32
C ARG A 81 -27.27 -18.49 -3.13
N GLU A 82 -27.83 -17.59 -3.95
CA GLU A 82 -29.13 -17.77 -4.62
C GLU A 82 -29.00 -18.05 -6.13
N LYS A 83 -27.78 -17.98 -6.67
CA LYS A 83 -27.45 -18.41 -8.04
C LYS A 83 -26.39 -19.50 -8.09
N GLU A 84 -25.98 -20.01 -6.93
CA GLU A 84 -24.95 -21.05 -6.75
C GLU A 84 -23.65 -20.72 -7.50
N LEU A 85 -23.34 -19.42 -7.65
CA LEU A 85 -22.20 -18.95 -8.41
C LEU A 85 -20.89 -19.29 -7.69
N ALA A 86 -20.04 -20.05 -8.38
CA ALA A 86 -18.70 -20.39 -7.91
C ALA A 86 -17.88 -19.09 -7.70
N PRO A 87 -17.29 -18.85 -6.50
CA PRO A 87 -16.63 -17.58 -6.17
C PRO A 87 -15.52 -17.15 -7.15
N GLU A 88 -14.85 -18.11 -7.79
CA GLU A 88 -13.85 -17.90 -8.85
C GLU A 88 -14.35 -17.13 -10.08
N ASN A 89 -15.68 -17.05 -10.27
CA ASN A 89 -16.31 -16.39 -11.40
C ASN A 89 -16.62 -14.90 -11.15
N LEU A 90 -16.21 -14.36 -9.98
CA LEU A 90 -16.45 -12.99 -9.54
C LEU A 90 -15.19 -12.12 -9.61
N LEU A 91 -15.32 -10.98 -10.28
CA LEU A 91 -14.35 -9.88 -10.27
C LEU A 91 -14.95 -8.68 -9.50
N VAL A 92 -14.34 -8.30 -8.38
CA VAL A 92 -14.80 -7.20 -7.51
C VAL A 92 -13.67 -6.17 -7.33
N VAL A 93 -13.82 -5.02 -7.99
CA VAL A 93 -12.76 -4.01 -8.09
C VAL A 93 -13.11 -2.78 -7.26
N THR A 94 -12.11 -2.22 -6.58
CA THR A 94 -12.21 -0.98 -5.80
C THR A 94 -11.04 -0.03 -6.10
N PHE A 95 -11.18 1.23 -5.71
CA PHE A 95 -10.14 2.24 -5.90
C PHE A 95 -8.99 2.20 -4.85
N THR A 96 -9.17 1.57 -3.68
CA THR A 96 -8.17 1.61 -2.59
C THR A 96 -8.00 0.28 -1.87
N ASN A 97 -6.77 -0.01 -1.41
CA ASN A 97 -6.45 -1.21 -0.62
C ASN A 97 -7.32 -1.32 0.65
N LYS A 98 -7.64 -0.18 1.27
CA LYS A 98 -8.55 -0.13 2.43
C LYS A 98 -9.98 -0.56 2.07
N ALA A 99 -10.53 -0.05 0.97
CA ALA A 99 -11.85 -0.48 0.49
C ALA A 99 -11.87 -1.96 0.09
N ALA A 100 -10.80 -2.47 -0.53
CA ALA A 100 -10.63 -3.89 -0.82
C ALA A 100 -10.63 -4.74 0.46
N ARG A 101 -9.78 -4.42 1.45
CA ARG A 101 -9.75 -5.12 2.76
C ARG A 101 -11.11 -5.07 3.48
N GLU A 102 -11.80 -3.93 3.42
CA GLU A 102 -13.13 -3.77 4.01
C GLU A 102 -14.20 -4.61 3.29
N LEU A 103 -14.19 -4.67 1.94
CA LEU A 103 -15.06 -5.58 1.19
C LEU A 103 -14.74 -7.04 1.50
N ILE A 104 -13.46 -7.44 1.48
CA ILE A 104 -13.04 -8.82 1.79
C ILE A 104 -13.56 -9.23 3.18
N SER A 105 -13.35 -8.40 4.21
CA SER A 105 -13.82 -8.70 5.57
C SER A 105 -15.35 -8.78 5.67
N ARG A 106 -16.08 -7.88 4.99
CA ARG A 106 -17.56 -7.89 4.95
C ARG A 106 -18.13 -9.09 4.20
N ILE A 107 -17.59 -9.40 3.02
CA ILE A 107 -17.99 -10.56 2.20
C ILE A 107 -17.70 -11.84 2.97
N SER A 108 -16.51 -11.98 3.56
CA SER A 108 -16.13 -13.16 4.35
C SER A 108 -17.06 -13.38 5.53
N THR A 109 -17.38 -12.32 6.27
CA THR A 109 -18.33 -12.38 7.40
C THR A 109 -19.71 -12.86 6.94
N GLN A 110 -20.24 -12.32 5.82
CA GLN A 110 -21.57 -12.69 5.34
C GLN A 110 -21.63 -14.09 4.70
N LEU A 111 -20.57 -14.56 4.03
CA LEU A 111 -20.49 -15.92 3.49
C LEU A 111 -20.34 -16.96 4.60
N ALA A 112 -19.53 -16.68 5.63
CA ALA A 112 -19.42 -17.52 6.82
C ALA A 112 -20.75 -17.59 7.59
N ASN A 113 -21.43 -16.45 7.81
CA ASN A 113 -22.78 -16.39 8.39
C ASN A 113 -23.85 -17.16 7.57
N ALA A 114 -23.59 -17.44 6.29
CA ALA A 114 -24.47 -18.18 5.40
C ALA A 114 -24.11 -19.69 5.28
N GLU A 115 -23.15 -20.18 6.07
CA GLU A 115 -22.59 -21.55 6.00
C GLU A 115 -22.03 -21.92 4.62
N ILE A 116 -21.54 -20.93 3.86
CA ILE A 116 -20.96 -21.13 2.53
C ILE A 116 -19.44 -21.34 2.68
N ALA A 117 -18.93 -22.48 2.19
CA ALA A 117 -17.50 -22.69 2.04
C ALA A 117 -17.02 -21.96 0.77
N PHE A 118 -16.04 -21.06 0.92
CA PHE A 118 -15.48 -20.24 -0.16
C PHE A 118 -13.97 -20.12 0.03
N ARG A 119 -13.23 -19.92 -1.06
CA ARG A 119 -11.81 -19.59 -1.04
C ARG A 119 -11.66 -18.14 -1.49
N LEU A 120 -11.23 -17.26 -0.59
CA LEU A 120 -10.86 -15.88 -0.97
C LEU A 120 -9.83 -15.88 -2.11
N ASP A 121 -8.92 -16.85 -2.08
CA ASP A 121 -7.83 -16.99 -3.04
C ASP A 121 -8.26 -17.32 -4.48
N ASP A 122 -9.51 -17.71 -4.70
CA ASP A 122 -10.01 -17.96 -6.05
C ASP A 122 -10.76 -16.75 -6.62
N MET A 123 -11.21 -15.82 -5.78
CA MET A 123 -11.96 -14.62 -6.18
C MET A 123 -11.02 -13.50 -6.65
N TYR A 124 -11.37 -12.80 -7.73
CA TYR A 124 -10.65 -11.60 -8.15
C TYR A 124 -11.14 -10.36 -7.38
N ILE A 125 -10.86 -10.27 -6.07
CA ILE A 125 -11.18 -9.10 -5.23
C ILE A 125 -9.92 -8.25 -4.99
N GLY A 126 -10.00 -6.93 -5.20
CA GLY A 126 -8.87 -6.05 -4.92
C GLY A 126 -8.98 -4.63 -5.45
N THR A 127 -7.82 -4.02 -5.72
CA THR A 127 -7.71 -2.85 -6.60
C THR A 127 -7.32 -3.28 -8.02
N PHE A 128 -7.53 -2.41 -9.01
CA PHE A 128 -7.04 -2.62 -10.37
C PHE A 128 -5.57 -3.08 -10.42
N HIS A 129 -4.71 -2.46 -9.61
CA HIS A 129 -3.27 -2.73 -9.58
C HIS A 129 -2.97 -4.11 -8.99
N SER A 130 -3.63 -4.47 -7.89
CA SER A 130 -3.52 -5.81 -7.26
C SER A 130 -3.97 -6.92 -8.21
N ILE A 131 -5.08 -6.69 -8.93
CA ILE A 131 -5.68 -7.66 -9.87
C ILE A 131 -4.82 -7.78 -11.14
N CYS A 132 -4.38 -6.66 -11.72
CA CYS A 132 -3.45 -6.67 -12.86
C CYS A 132 -2.11 -7.36 -12.49
N LEU A 133 -1.58 -7.12 -11.30
CA LEU A 133 -0.36 -7.79 -10.83
C LEU A 133 -0.58 -9.30 -10.61
N SER A 134 -1.74 -9.73 -10.09
CA SER A 134 -2.11 -11.16 -10.01
C SER A 134 -2.20 -11.79 -11.41
N ILE A 135 -2.85 -11.13 -12.37
CA ILE A 135 -2.95 -11.59 -13.77
C ILE A 135 -1.56 -11.67 -14.41
N LEU A 136 -0.72 -10.64 -14.28
CA LEU A 136 0.66 -10.67 -14.77
C LEU A 136 1.48 -11.78 -14.15
N ARG A 137 1.37 -12.03 -12.83
CA ARG A 137 2.04 -13.16 -12.15
C ARG A 137 1.54 -14.52 -12.66
N LYS A 138 0.22 -14.71 -12.78
CA LYS A 138 -0.44 -15.94 -13.28
C LYS A 138 0.01 -16.32 -14.70
N TYR A 139 0.24 -15.32 -15.57
CA TYR A 139 0.62 -15.53 -16.97
C TYR A 139 2.03 -14.99 -17.31
N ILE A 140 2.91 -14.87 -16.31
CA ILE A 140 4.21 -14.18 -16.45
C ILE A 140 5.13 -14.79 -17.53
N HIS A 141 4.99 -16.10 -17.76
CA HIS A 141 5.64 -16.87 -18.82
C HIS A 141 5.25 -16.45 -20.24
N ARG A 142 4.18 -15.65 -20.39
CA ARG A 142 3.69 -15.05 -21.65
C ARG A 142 3.96 -13.53 -21.70
N THR A 143 4.98 -13.08 -20.98
CA THR A 143 5.41 -11.66 -20.93
C THR A 143 6.91 -11.54 -21.16
N GLU A 144 7.39 -10.36 -21.55
CA GLU A 144 8.84 -10.08 -21.72
C GLU A 144 9.60 -10.02 -20.38
N PHE A 145 8.88 -9.95 -19.25
CA PHE A 145 9.44 -10.16 -17.91
C PHE A 145 9.77 -11.64 -17.66
N ALA A 146 9.11 -12.55 -18.37
CA ALA A 146 9.31 -14.00 -18.43
C ALA A 146 9.01 -14.83 -17.16
N LYS A 147 9.33 -14.39 -15.93
CA LYS A 147 9.09 -15.21 -14.73
C LYS A 147 8.80 -14.48 -13.39
N GLN A 148 9.45 -13.37 -13.10
CA GLN A 148 9.17 -12.57 -11.91
C GLN A 148 9.16 -11.09 -12.31
N VAL A 149 8.55 -10.23 -11.48
CA VAL A 149 8.61 -8.79 -11.68
C VAL A 149 8.60 -8.08 -10.33
N VAL A 150 9.50 -7.11 -10.15
CA VAL A 150 9.51 -6.23 -8.98
C VAL A 150 8.62 -5.03 -9.26
N GLN A 151 7.78 -4.64 -8.30
CA GLN A 151 7.04 -3.38 -8.40
C GLN A 151 7.86 -2.25 -7.75
N LEU A 152 8.07 -1.16 -8.49
CA LEU A 152 8.67 0.08 -7.99
C LEU A 152 7.60 0.96 -7.34
N ASP A 153 7.94 1.64 -6.24
CA ASP A 153 7.11 2.72 -5.69
C ASP A 153 7.32 4.06 -6.43
N ASP A 154 6.63 5.14 -6.01
CA ASP A 154 6.73 6.45 -6.67
C ASP A 154 8.13 7.10 -6.56
N PHE A 155 8.86 6.85 -5.47
CA PHE A 155 10.24 7.31 -5.29
C PHE A 155 11.21 6.43 -6.08
N ASP A 156 11.06 5.11 -6.00
CA ASP A 156 11.89 4.14 -6.72
C ASP A 156 11.79 4.34 -8.23
N GLN A 157 10.57 4.53 -8.75
CA GLN A 157 10.33 4.83 -10.17
C GLN A 157 11.06 6.12 -10.60
N GLN A 158 11.08 7.14 -9.74
CA GLN A 158 11.77 8.39 -10.03
C GLN A 158 13.29 8.23 -9.99
N TYR A 159 13.81 7.46 -9.02
CA TYR A 159 15.25 7.25 -8.91
C TYR A 159 15.79 6.34 -10.02
N PHE A 160 15.05 5.29 -10.37
CA PHE A 160 15.31 4.42 -11.52
C PHE A 160 15.50 5.22 -12.82
N ILE A 161 14.69 6.28 -13.01
CA ILE A 161 14.86 7.23 -14.12
C ILE A 161 16.07 8.16 -13.90
N TYR A 162 16.27 8.68 -12.69
CA TYR A 162 17.38 9.60 -12.34
C TYR A 162 18.78 9.01 -12.60
N GLU A 163 19.03 7.74 -12.27
CA GLU A 163 20.32 7.07 -12.56
C GLU A 163 20.59 6.93 -14.04
N ARG A 164 19.51 6.74 -14.82
CA ARG A 164 19.53 6.54 -16.27
C ARG A 164 19.32 7.86 -17.01
N LEU A 165 19.27 9.01 -16.31
CA LEU A 165 18.93 10.32 -16.87
C LEU A 165 19.87 10.73 -18.01
N ASP A 166 21.15 10.35 -17.94
CA ASP A 166 22.14 10.62 -19.00
C ASP A 166 21.91 9.78 -20.28
N GLN A 167 20.98 8.82 -20.25
CA GLN A 167 20.49 8.10 -21.43
C GLN A 167 19.30 8.85 -22.06
N TYR A 168 18.31 9.25 -21.24
CA TYR A 168 17.19 10.08 -21.69
C TYR A 168 17.66 11.44 -22.26
N GLN A 169 18.69 12.05 -21.67
CA GLN A 169 19.29 13.31 -22.15
C GLN A 169 19.96 13.20 -23.54
N LYS A 170 20.20 11.99 -24.06
CA LYS A 170 20.73 11.76 -25.41
C LYS A 170 19.63 11.63 -26.47
N ILE A 171 18.39 11.35 -26.07
CA ILE A 171 17.25 11.32 -26.99
C ILE A 171 16.94 12.74 -27.46
N ALA A 172 16.67 12.92 -28.75
CA ALA A 172 16.36 14.22 -29.33
C ALA A 172 15.09 14.83 -28.71
N HIS A 173 15.06 16.17 -28.62
CA HIS A 173 13.89 16.95 -28.15
C HIS A 173 13.41 16.70 -26.70
N THR A 174 14.11 15.88 -25.91
CA THR A 174 13.71 15.55 -24.51
C THR A 174 13.65 16.73 -23.54
N LYS A 175 14.39 17.80 -23.81
CA LYS A 175 14.25 19.10 -23.12
C LYS A 175 12.81 19.63 -23.07
N HIS A 176 11.92 19.20 -23.96
CA HIS A 176 10.51 19.59 -23.97
C HIS A 176 9.65 18.81 -22.96
N ILE A 177 10.13 17.64 -22.49
CA ILE A 177 9.44 16.76 -21.53
C ILE A 177 9.50 17.38 -20.13
N TRP A 178 10.69 17.81 -19.70
CA TRP A 178 10.94 18.48 -18.40
C TRP A 178 10.89 20.02 -18.46
N ALA A 179 10.33 20.59 -19.52
CA ALA A 179 10.13 22.05 -19.64
C ALA A 179 9.21 22.63 -18.54
N LYS A 180 8.37 21.78 -17.90
CA LYS A 180 7.64 22.15 -16.66
C LYS A 180 8.63 22.55 -15.57
N THR A 181 9.60 21.69 -15.26
CA THR A 181 10.69 21.96 -14.32
C THR A 181 11.52 23.17 -14.73
N ASP A 182 11.94 23.30 -15.99
CA ASP A 182 12.72 24.47 -16.44
C ASP A 182 11.95 25.78 -16.23
N SER A 183 10.66 25.84 -16.59
CA SER A 183 9.84 27.05 -16.37
C SER A 183 9.65 27.42 -14.89
N ARG A 184 9.72 26.44 -13.98
CA ARG A 184 9.77 26.68 -12.52
C ARG A 184 11.15 27.17 -12.10
N ILE A 185 12.21 26.52 -12.58
CA ILE A 185 13.60 26.90 -12.30
C ILE A 185 13.87 28.33 -12.78
N ASP A 186 13.38 28.77 -13.93
CA ASP A 186 13.59 30.15 -14.44
C ASP A 186 12.94 31.24 -13.57
N SER A 187 11.92 30.87 -12.79
CA SER A 187 11.34 31.76 -11.76
C SER A 187 12.11 31.70 -10.44
N GLN A 188 12.68 30.54 -10.08
CA GLN A 188 13.45 30.33 -8.84
C GLN A 188 14.94 30.71 -8.95
N SER A 189 15.52 30.70 -10.15
CA SER A 189 16.90 31.14 -10.43
C SER A 189 17.08 32.65 -10.29
N ARG A 190 15.97 33.39 -10.32
CA ARG A 190 15.85 34.82 -9.99
C ARG A 190 15.56 35.08 -8.51
N SER A 191 15.45 34.04 -7.68
CA SER A 191 15.33 34.15 -6.22
C SER A 191 16.70 34.08 -5.54
N SER A 192 16.75 34.41 -4.25
CA SER A 192 17.98 34.35 -3.44
C SER A 192 18.55 32.93 -3.24
N HIS A 193 17.80 31.87 -3.57
CA HIS A 193 18.20 30.47 -3.33
C HIS A 193 17.92 29.60 -4.58
N PRO A 194 18.81 29.62 -5.60
CA PRO A 194 18.66 28.78 -6.77
C PRO A 194 18.82 27.28 -6.43
N LEU A 195 18.00 26.43 -7.05
CA LEU A 195 18.09 24.97 -6.84
C LEU A 195 19.46 24.40 -7.27
N PRO A 196 20.08 23.51 -6.47
CA PRO A 196 21.35 22.86 -6.81
C PRO A 196 21.18 21.88 -7.99
N PRO A 197 22.25 21.57 -8.75
CA PRO A 197 22.18 20.74 -9.96
C PRO A 197 21.50 19.38 -9.77
N GLU A 198 21.72 18.75 -8.62
CA GLU A 198 21.18 17.44 -8.25
C GLU A 198 19.66 17.50 -8.11
N ALA A 199 19.13 18.54 -7.48
CA ALA A 199 17.69 18.77 -7.34
C ALA A 199 17.02 19.09 -8.69
N ARG A 200 17.74 19.73 -9.63
CA ARG A 200 17.25 19.91 -11.01
C ARG A 200 17.14 18.58 -11.74
N ARG A 201 18.17 17.73 -11.67
CA ARG A 201 18.16 16.37 -12.23
C ARG A 201 17.06 15.49 -11.61
N TRP A 202 16.82 15.60 -10.30
CA TRP A 202 15.71 14.93 -9.62
C TRP A 202 14.34 15.36 -10.17
N ASN A 203 14.13 16.67 -10.36
CA ASN A 203 12.90 17.21 -10.93
C ASN A 203 12.72 16.85 -12.42
N TYR A 204 13.81 16.75 -13.20
CA TYR A 204 13.74 16.23 -14.57
C TYR A 204 13.27 14.77 -14.60
N ALA A 205 13.75 13.93 -13.67
CA ALA A 205 13.25 12.56 -13.52
C ALA A 205 11.76 12.54 -13.09
N ALA A 206 11.32 13.49 -12.25
CA ALA A 206 9.92 13.65 -11.88
C ALA A 206 9.00 13.97 -13.08
N ASP A 207 9.43 14.88 -13.96
CA ASP A 207 8.67 15.21 -15.18
C ASP A 207 8.65 14.04 -16.17
N ILE A 208 9.76 13.32 -16.36
CA ILE A 208 9.76 12.08 -17.16
C ILE A 208 8.79 11.05 -16.57
N LYS A 209 8.87 10.79 -15.25
CA LYS A 209 7.96 9.87 -14.52
C LYS A 209 6.49 10.22 -14.76
N TYR A 210 6.13 11.48 -14.59
CA TYR A 210 4.78 11.99 -14.88
C TYR A 210 4.34 11.63 -16.29
N TRP A 211 5.20 11.84 -17.29
CA TRP A 211 4.87 11.55 -18.68
C TRP A 211 4.77 10.06 -19.00
N MET A 212 5.60 9.20 -18.42
CA MET A 212 5.50 7.75 -18.61
C MET A 212 4.18 7.21 -18.05
N ASN A 213 3.78 7.69 -16.87
CA ASN A 213 2.53 7.27 -16.23
C ASN A 213 1.31 7.73 -17.04
N ARG A 214 1.33 8.97 -17.55
CA ARG A 214 0.25 9.51 -18.39
C ARG A 214 0.10 8.75 -19.73
N ILE A 215 1.20 8.31 -20.36
CA ILE A 215 1.14 7.47 -21.56
C ILE A 215 0.45 6.12 -21.28
N ASN A 216 0.79 5.48 -20.16
CA ASN A 216 0.17 4.22 -19.73
C ASN A 216 -1.32 4.40 -19.39
N GLU A 217 -1.66 5.38 -18.55
CA GLU A 217 -3.00 5.58 -18.00
C GLU A 217 -4.03 6.07 -19.04
N GLU A 218 -3.60 6.88 -20.01
CA GLU A 218 -4.44 7.36 -21.12
C GLU A 218 -4.32 6.53 -22.41
N MET A 219 -3.56 5.42 -22.38
CA MET A 219 -3.35 4.53 -23.52
C MET A 219 -2.82 5.25 -24.79
N ILE A 220 -1.92 6.21 -24.63
CA ILE A 220 -1.46 7.08 -25.72
C ILE A 220 -0.68 6.26 -26.76
N ASP A 221 -1.19 6.20 -27.99
CA ASP A 221 -0.52 5.50 -29.09
C ASP A 221 0.76 6.22 -29.54
N LEU A 222 1.88 5.50 -29.45
CA LEU A 222 3.20 5.98 -29.81
C LEU A 222 3.32 6.29 -31.32
N ASN A 223 2.57 5.59 -32.17
CA ASN A 223 2.58 5.86 -33.62
C ASN A 223 1.91 7.20 -33.91
N SER A 224 0.77 7.48 -33.28
CA SER A 224 0.07 8.77 -33.33
C SER A 224 0.95 9.93 -32.86
N LEU A 225 1.81 9.73 -31.86
CA LEU A 225 2.82 10.71 -31.46
C LEU A 225 3.89 10.93 -32.57
N LYS A 226 4.45 9.83 -33.11
CA LYS A 226 5.50 9.86 -34.14
C LYS A 226 5.02 10.35 -35.52
N ASN A 227 3.73 10.23 -35.81
CA ASN A 227 3.12 10.71 -37.05
C ASN A 227 2.77 12.21 -37.04
N THR A 228 3.00 12.93 -35.93
CA THR A 228 2.77 14.39 -35.87
C THR A 228 3.92 15.19 -36.48
N SER A 229 3.67 16.47 -36.80
CA SER A 229 4.71 17.45 -37.13
C SER A 229 5.40 18.07 -35.91
N LYS A 230 5.18 17.54 -34.69
CA LYS A 230 5.71 18.07 -33.44
C LYS A 230 6.86 17.21 -32.95
N GLN A 231 8.09 17.69 -33.15
CA GLN A 231 9.32 17.03 -32.69
C GLN A 231 9.31 16.77 -31.16
N GLU A 232 8.59 17.58 -30.38
CA GLU A 232 8.39 17.36 -28.95
C GLU A 232 7.65 16.05 -28.63
N LEU A 233 6.74 15.60 -29.51
CA LEU A 233 5.99 14.35 -29.35
C LEU A 233 6.81 13.14 -29.80
N HIS A 234 7.74 13.31 -30.74
CA HIS A 234 8.67 12.26 -31.17
C HIS A 234 9.62 11.88 -30.03
N GLY A 235 10.29 12.87 -29.43
CA GLY A 235 11.18 12.65 -28.29
C GLY A 235 10.47 12.07 -27.05
N LEU A 236 9.19 12.39 -26.86
CA LEU A 236 8.34 11.78 -25.84
C LEU A 236 8.07 10.29 -26.11
N ALA A 237 7.75 9.93 -27.35
CA ALA A 237 7.55 8.53 -27.74
C ALA A 237 8.84 7.70 -27.63
N ASP A 238 9.98 8.29 -28.02
CA ASP A 238 11.31 7.66 -27.90
C ASP A 238 11.70 7.46 -26.42
N CYS A 239 11.41 8.44 -25.55
CA CYS A 239 11.59 8.28 -24.10
C CYS A 239 10.77 7.14 -23.52
N TYR A 240 9.52 6.97 -23.93
CA TYR A 240 8.70 5.85 -23.48
C TYR A 240 9.23 4.49 -23.99
N GLN A 241 9.73 4.44 -25.23
CA GLN A 241 10.38 3.23 -25.75
C GLN A 241 11.64 2.86 -24.93
N LEU A 242 12.50 3.83 -24.61
CA LEU A 242 13.66 3.60 -23.73
C LEU A 242 13.25 3.20 -22.30
N TYR A 243 12.26 3.88 -21.74
CA TYR A 243 11.74 3.58 -20.39
C TYR A 243 11.23 2.14 -20.30
N ARG A 244 10.39 1.72 -21.26
CA ARG A 244 9.90 0.34 -21.31
C ARG A 244 11.03 -0.67 -21.50
N GLN A 245 12.03 -0.39 -22.33
CA GLN A 245 13.19 -1.26 -22.47
C GLN A 245 13.89 -1.45 -21.13
N HIS A 246 14.15 -0.36 -20.39
CA HIS A 246 14.76 -0.45 -19.06
C HIS A 246 13.91 -1.23 -18.04
N LEU A 247 12.57 -1.09 -18.06
CA LEU A 247 11.66 -1.91 -17.24
C LEU A 247 11.84 -3.41 -17.53
N VAL A 248 11.80 -3.78 -18.80
CA VAL A 248 11.95 -5.17 -19.27
C VAL A 248 13.35 -5.72 -18.99
N ASP A 249 14.41 -4.93 -19.17
CA ASP A 249 15.80 -5.33 -18.88
C ASP A 249 15.99 -5.59 -17.38
N SER A 250 15.49 -4.68 -16.54
CA SER A 250 15.67 -4.72 -15.08
C SER A 250 14.71 -5.68 -14.36
N LYS A 251 13.73 -6.26 -15.07
CA LYS A 251 12.65 -7.10 -14.54
C LYS A 251 11.78 -6.38 -13.49
N VAL A 252 11.44 -5.13 -13.80
CA VAL A 252 10.63 -4.26 -12.94
C VAL A 252 9.43 -3.67 -13.68
N VAL A 253 8.39 -3.32 -12.94
CA VAL A 253 7.24 -2.52 -13.38
C VAL A 253 6.94 -1.43 -12.35
N ASP A 254 6.25 -0.40 -12.78
CA ASP A 254 5.70 0.64 -11.91
C ASP A 254 4.16 0.51 -11.83
N PHE A 255 3.54 1.31 -10.96
CA PHE A 255 2.10 1.33 -10.73
C PHE A 255 1.27 1.50 -12.03
N SER A 256 1.72 2.34 -12.97
CA SER A 256 1.04 2.56 -14.24
C SER A 256 1.34 1.46 -15.26
N SER A 257 2.59 0.98 -15.36
CA SER A 257 2.96 -0.06 -16.33
C SER A 257 2.40 -1.44 -16.01
N VAL A 258 2.11 -1.77 -14.74
CA VAL A 258 1.34 -2.98 -14.37
C VAL A 258 0.04 -3.10 -15.19
N GLN A 259 -0.68 -1.99 -15.41
CA GLN A 259 -1.91 -1.98 -16.20
C GLN A 259 -1.61 -2.08 -17.71
N ALA A 260 -0.62 -1.33 -18.19
CA ALA A 260 -0.22 -1.32 -19.61
C ALA A 260 0.33 -2.67 -20.09
N GLU A 261 1.12 -3.35 -19.27
CA GLU A 261 1.63 -4.70 -19.56
C GLU A 261 0.53 -5.76 -19.48
N THR A 262 -0.48 -5.60 -18.60
CA THR A 262 -1.68 -6.47 -18.59
C THR A 262 -2.48 -6.33 -19.88
N LEU A 263 -2.72 -5.10 -20.34
CA LEU A 263 -3.40 -4.83 -21.61
C LEU A 263 -2.58 -5.33 -22.81
N ARG A 264 -1.24 -5.27 -22.74
CA ARG A 264 -0.35 -5.80 -23.77
C ARG A 264 -0.33 -7.33 -23.80
N LEU A 265 -0.35 -7.99 -22.65
CA LEU A 265 -0.52 -9.45 -22.52
C LEU A 265 -1.81 -9.92 -23.21
N PHE A 266 -2.94 -9.26 -22.97
CA PHE A 266 -4.21 -9.59 -23.65
C PHE A 266 -4.14 -9.43 -25.18
N ARG A 267 -3.44 -8.40 -25.66
CA ARG A 267 -3.26 -8.14 -27.11
C ARG A 267 -2.31 -9.12 -27.80
N LEU A 268 -1.23 -9.54 -27.12
CA LEU A 268 -0.24 -10.48 -27.66
C LEU A 268 -0.70 -11.94 -27.54
N HIS A 269 -1.50 -12.25 -26.52
CA HIS A 269 -1.99 -13.60 -26.24
C HIS A 269 -3.51 -13.61 -25.98
N PRO A 270 -4.35 -13.49 -27.03
CA PRO A 270 -5.81 -13.46 -26.89
C PRO A 270 -6.39 -14.65 -26.08
N THR A 271 -5.77 -15.83 -26.16
CA THR A 271 -6.17 -17.02 -25.38
C THR A 271 -6.10 -16.83 -23.85
N VAL A 272 -5.30 -15.86 -23.37
CA VAL A 272 -5.28 -15.45 -21.95
C VAL A 272 -6.54 -14.67 -21.59
N LEU A 273 -6.98 -13.80 -22.49
CA LEU A 273 -8.22 -13.04 -22.32
C LEU A 273 -9.44 -13.96 -22.45
N GLU A 274 -9.41 -14.93 -23.37
CA GLU A 274 -10.45 -15.95 -23.51
C GLU A 274 -10.57 -16.84 -22.26
N GLU A 275 -9.45 -17.28 -21.64
CA GLU A 275 -9.48 -18.00 -20.37
C GLU A 275 -10.13 -17.13 -19.27
N LEU A 276 -9.75 -15.86 -19.16
CA LEU A 276 -10.33 -14.93 -18.18
C LEU A 276 -11.81 -14.61 -18.44
N GLN A 277 -12.24 -14.43 -19.69
CA GLN A 277 -13.65 -14.25 -20.07
C GLN A 277 -14.50 -15.50 -19.82
N SER A 278 -13.90 -16.69 -19.88
CA SER A 278 -14.59 -17.96 -19.55
C SER A 278 -14.73 -18.19 -18.04
N GLN A 279 -13.79 -17.66 -17.25
CA GLN A 279 -13.80 -17.72 -15.79
C GLN A 279 -14.69 -16.61 -15.21
N VAL A 280 -14.41 -15.34 -15.51
CA VAL A 280 -15.12 -14.17 -14.95
C VAL A 280 -16.48 -14.02 -15.64
N GLN A 281 -17.53 -14.41 -14.93
CA GLN A 281 -18.92 -14.31 -15.40
C GLN A 281 -19.59 -13.03 -14.92
N TYR A 282 -19.18 -12.49 -13.77
CA TYR A 282 -19.78 -11.31 -13.15
C TYR A 282 -18.71 -10.31 -12.70
N ILE A 283 -18.90 -9.04 -13.07
CA ILE A 283 -17.99 -7.94 -12.73
C ILE A 283 -18.73 -6.92 -11.86
N MET A 284 -18.10 -6.51 -10.76
CA MET A 284 -18.58 -5.46 -9.86
C MET A 284 -17.48 -4.44 -9.60
N VAL A 285 -17.81 -3.15 -9.69
CA VAL A 285 -16.83 -2.05 -9.52
C VAL A 285 -17.39 -0.98 -8.59
N ASP A 286 -16.70 -0.68 -7.50
CA ASP A 286 -17.03 0.43 -6.60
C ASP A 286 -16.21 1.69 -6.96
N GLU A 287 -16.77 2.87 -6.66
CA GLU A 287 -16.20 4.19 -6.97
C GLU A 287 -15.83 4.39 -8.47
N TYR A 288 -16.66 3.87 -9.40
CA TYR A 288 -16.38 3.81 -10.84
C TYR A 288 -16.03 5.15 -11.50
N GLN A 289 -16.54 6.27 -10.98
CA GLN A 289 -16.26 7.61 -11.50
C GLN A 289 -14.78 8.04 -11.44
N ASP A 290 -13.98 7.37 -10.60
CA ASP A 290 -12.55 7.65 -10.47
C ASP A 290 -11.67 6.67 -11.29
N THR A 291 -12.26 5.88 -12.20
CA THR A 291 -11.51 5.03 -13.13
C THR A 291 -10.79 5.84 -14.21
N SER A 292 -9.64 5.34 -14.69
CA SER A 292 -8.92 5.87 -15.85
C SER A 292 -9.31 5.15 -17.15
N ILE A 293 -8.83 5.66 -18.30
CA ILE A 293 -9.12 5.08 -19.64
C ILE A 293 -8.64 3.62 -19.72
N ILE A 294 -7.43 3.33 -19.24
CA ILE A 294 -6.92 1.94 -19.23
C ILE A 294 -7.71 1.01 -18.29
N GLN A 295 -8.24 1.53 -17.19
CA GLN A 295 -9.02 0.74 -16.23
C GLN A 295 -10.39 0.36 -16.79
N GLU A 296 -11.09 1.31 -17.39
CA GLU A 296 -12.32 1.05 -18.13
C GLU A 296 -12.08 0.06 -19.28
N ARG A 297 -11.01 0.26 -20.06
CA ARG A 297 -10.66 -0.67 -21.14
C ARG A 297 -10.46 -2.10 -20.64
N LEU A 298 -9.71 -2.28 -19.56
CA LEU A 298 -9.45 -3.60 -18.97
C LEU A 298 -10.74 -4.27 -18.46
N LEU A 299 -11.68 -3.52 -17.88
CA LEU A 299 -12.99 -4.05 -17.49
C LEU A 299 -13.78 -4.55 -18.71
N PHE A 300 -13.87 -3.75 -19.77
CA PHE A 300 -14.61 -4.14 -20.98
C PHE A 300 -13.95 -5.30 -21.74
N ASP A 301 -12.61 -5.35 -21.78
CA ASP A 301 -11.89 -6.51 -22.33
C ASP A 301 -12.20 -7.79 -21.54
N ILE A 302 -12.24 -7.74 -20.20
CA ILE A 302 -12.57 -8.91 -19.36
C ILE A 302 -14.07 -9.25 -19.40
N ALA A 303 -14.96 -8.25 -19.54
CA ALA A 303 -16.42 -8.47 -19.65
C ALA A 303 -16.82 -9.23 -20.92
N GLY A 304 -16.07 -9.01 -22.01
CA GLY A 304 -16.25 -9.69 -23.29
C GLY A 304 -17.69 -9.64 -23.79
N LYS A 305 -18.27 -10.83 -24.04
CA LYS A 305 -19.67 -11.00 -24.46
C LYS A 305 -20.65 -11.24 -23.30
N ASN A 306 -20.16 -11.50 -22.09
CA ASN A 306 -21.01 -11.84 -20.95
C ASN A 306 -21.79 -10.61 -20.46
N GLN A 307 -21.16 -9.42 -20.49
CA GLN A 307 -21.74 -8.10 -20.19
C GLN A 307 -22.49 -7.95 -18.85
N ASN A 308 -22.42 -8.93 -17.94
CA ASN A 308 -22.91 -8.87 -16.56
C ASN A 308 -21.98 -8.02 -15.67
N ILE A 309 -21.87 -6.74 -16.01
CA ILE A 309 -21.03 -5.74 -15.35
C ILE A 309 -21.90 -4.71 -14.58
N CYS A 310 -21.69 -4.66 -13.27
CA CYS A 310 -22.37 -3.75 -12.34
C CYS A 310 -21.38 -2.70 -11.82
N VAL A 311 -21.50 -1.46 -12.30
CA VAL A 311 -20.69 -0.33 -11.83
C VAL A 311 -21.47 0.52 -10.83
N VAL A 312 -20.80 0.91 -9.76
CA VAL A 312 -21.37 1.71 -8.65
C VAL A 312 -20.51 2.95 -8.46
N GLY A 313 -21.13 4.12 -8.33
CA GLY A 313 -20.37 5.35 -8.17
C GLY A 313 -21.20 6.60 -7.90
N ASP A 314 -20.49 7.72 -7.76
CA ASP A 314 -21.04 9.05 -7.56
C ASP A 314 -20.20 10.08 -8.32
N ASP A 315 -20.67 10.49 -9.49
CA ASP A 315 -20.04 11.50 -10.36
C ASP A 315 -19.85 12.88 -9.71
N ASP A 316 -20.55 13.15 -8.60
CA ASP A 316 -20.33 14.35 -7.77
C ASP A 316 -19.07 14.21 -6.88
N GLN A 317 -18.49 13.02 -6.78
CA GLN A 317 -17.30 12.70 -5.99
C GLN A 317 -16.11 12.20 -6.83
N SER A 318 -16.14 12.39 -8.16
CA SER A 318 -14.95 12.22 -9.02
C SER A 318 -13.92 13.29 -8.68
N LEU A 319 -12.77 12.91 -8.13
CA LEU A 319 -11.71 13.83 -7.71
C LEU A 319 -10.35 13.54 -8.35
N TYR A 320 -10.07 12.31 -8.78
CA TYR A 320 -8.71 11.90 -9.12
C TYR A 320 -8.29 12.19 -10.57
N ARG A 321 -8.86 13.22 -11.22
CA ARG A 321 -8.48 13.64 -12.60
C ARG A 321 -6.99 13.91 -12.76
N PHE A 322 -6.34 14.41 -11.71
CA PHE A 322 -4.88 14.63 -11.65
C PHE A 322 -4.05 13.33 -11.59
N ARG A 323 -4.71 12.18 -11.48
CA ARG A 323 -4.20 10.80 -11.64
C ARG A 323 -4.94 10.08 -12.79
N SER A 324 -5.24 10.83 -13.85
CA SER A 324 -5.85 10.34 -15.09
C SER A 324 -7.25 9.70 -14.99
N ALA A 325 -7.96 9.88 -13.85
CA ALA A 325 -9.35 9.48 -13.74
C ALA A 325 -10.26 10.31 -14.67
N ARG A 326 -11.33 9.69 -15.17
CA ARG A 326 -12.27 10.26 -16.13
C ARG A 326 -13.70 10.14 -15.64
N VAL A 327 -14.29 11.28 -15.27
CA VAL A 327 -15.72 11.35 -14.91
C VAL A 327 -16.62 11.00 -16.10
N GLU A 328 -16.11 11.17 -17.33
CA GLU A 328 -16.77 10.71 -18.54
C GLU A 328 -17.15 9.23 -18.47
N ASN A 329 -16.30 8.35 -17.92
CA ASN A 329 -16.55 6.90 -17.82
C ASN A 329 -17.91 6.60 -17.17
N ILE A 330 -18.21 7.20 -16.00
CA ILE A 330 -19.50 6.97 -15.31
C ILE A 330 -20.68 7.70 -15.96
N LEU A 331 -20.45 8.82 -16.64
CA LEU A 331 -21.49 9.56 -17.37
C LEU A 331 -21.89 8.81 -18.64
N ASP A 332 -20.91 8.26 -19.34
CA ASP A 332 -21.05 7.59 -20.64
C ASP A 332 -21.24 6.07 -20.56
N PHE A 333 -21.05 5.41 -19.42
CA PHE A 333 -21.10 3.94 -19.28
C PHE A 333 -22.25 3.26 -20.05
N SER A 334 -23.47 3.82 -20.04
CA SER A 334 -24.61 3.27 -20.78
C SER A 334 -24.47 3.25 -22.29
N ASN A 335 -23.55 4.06 -22.84
CA ASN A 335 -23.33 4.31 -24.25
C ASN A 335 -22.32 3.31 -24.85
N HIS A 336 -21.76 2.42 -24.01
CA HIS A 336 -20.92 1.28 -24.41
C HIS A 336 -21.76 0.03 -24.75
N PHE A 337 -23.09 0.14 -24.66
CA PHE A 337 -24.04 -0.95 -24.85
C PHE A 337 -25.17 -0.51 -25.79
N GLU A 338 -25.93 -1.47 -26.32
CA GLU A 338 -27.09 -1.17 -27.16
C GLU A 338 -28.14 -0.30 -26.42
N PRO A 339 -28.85 0.62 -27.11
CA PRO A 339 -29.82 1.51 -26.49
C PRO A 339 -30.89 0.77 -25.67
N GLY A 340 -30.89 1.01 -24.36
CA GLY A 340 -31.81 0.38 -23.40
C GLY A 340 -31.31 -0.91 -22.75
N ALA A 341 -30.18 -1.47 -23.17
CA ALA A 341 -29.58 -2.65 -22.52
C ALA A 341 -29.00 -2.34 -21.13
N CYS A 342 -28.46 -1.14 -20.95
CA CYS A 342 -27.91 -0.70 -19.66
C CYS A 342 -29.01 -0.20 -18.71
N LYS A 343 -29.26 -0.95 -17.62
CA LYS A 343 -30.18 -0.53 -16.56
C LYS A 343 -29.51 0.53 -15.68
N LYS A 344 -30.28 1.56 -15.28
CA LYS A 344 -29.84 2.62 -14.36
C LYS A 344 -30.69 2.58 -13.10
N ILE A 345 -30.05 2.58 -11.92
CA ILE A 345 -30.71 2.62 -10.61
C ILE A 345 -30.10 3.75 -9.78
N ARG A 346 -30.94 4.55 -9.11
CA ARG A 346 -30.51 5.65 -8.23
C ARG A 346 -30.59 5.23 -6.76
N LEU A 347 -29.52 5.46 -5.98
CA LEU A 347 -29.50 5.27 -4.53
C LEU A 347 -29.34 6.64 -3.84
N GLU A 348 -30.48 7.26 -3.56
CA GLU A 348 -30.58 8.66 -3.12
C GLU A 348 -30.80 8.84 -1.60
N THR A 349 -31.24 7.79 -0.88
CA THR A 349 -31.45 7.87 0.56
C THR A 349 -30.13 7.84 1.33
N ASN A 350 -29.83 8.85 2.13
CA ASN A 350 -28.61 8.96 2.94
C ASN A 350 -28.85 8.43 4.38
N PHE A 351 -28.06 7.45 4.80
CA PHE A 351 -28.10 6.78 6.12
C PHE A 351 -26.97 7.23 7.07
N ARG A 352 -26.28 8.32 6.72
CA ARG A 352 -25.06 8.83 7.37
C ARG A 352 -25.28 10.16 8.08
N SER A 353 -25.85 11.15 7.39
CA SER A 353 -25.72 12.58 7.70
C SER A 353 -27.00 13.24 8.22
N HIS A 354 -26.85 14.28 9.05
CA HIS A 354 -27.94 15.14 9.51
C HIS A 354 -28.65 15.84 8.32
N PRO A 355 -30.00 15.98 8.31
CA PRO A 355 -30.74 16.62 7.22
C PRO A 355 -30.17 17.96 6.75
N SER A 356 -29.86 18.88 7.66
CA SER A 356 -29.29 20.20 7.30
C SER A 356 -27.92 20.16 6.61
N ILE A 357 -27.14 19.08 6.79
CA ILE A 357 -25.88 18.88 6.06
C ILE A 357 -26.19 18.42 4.62
N ILE A 358 -27.20 17.58 4.45
CA ILE A 358 -27.69 17.08 3.16
C ILE A 358 -28.30 18.22 2.34
N GLU A 359 -29.18 19.02 2.97
CA GLU A 359 -29.75 20.25 2.42
C GLU A 359 -28.63 21.21 1.95
N PHE A 360 -27.64 21.48 2.81
CA PHE A 360 -26.52 22.38 2.50
C PHE A 360 -25.70 21.94 1.27
N TYR A 361 -25.34 20.65 1.15
CA TYR A 361 -24.58 20.20 -0.03
C TYR A 361 -25.46 20.01 -1.28
N ASN A 362 -26.77 19.75 -1.15
CA ASN A 362 -27.69 19.74 -2.29
C ASN A 362 -27.82 21.15 -2.89
N GLU A 363 -27.98 22.19 -2.06
CA GLU A 363 -28.04 23.59 -2.50
C GLU A 363 -26.70 24.10 -3.05
N TRP A 364 -25.57 23.54 -2.61
CA TRP A 364 -24.27 23.76 -3.27
C TRP A 364 -24.25 23.19 -4.70
N MET A 365 -24.75 21.97 -4.90
CA MET A 365 -24.74 21.32 -6.22
C MET A 365 -25.76 21.92 -7.20
N LYS A 366 -26.92 22.38 -6.72
CA LYS A 366 -27.92 23.12 -7.51
C LYS A 366 -27.38 24.44 -8.10
N LYS A 367 -26.37 25.04 -7.47
CA LYS A 367 -25.68 26.26 -7.94
C LYS A 367 -24.61 25.98 -9.03
N GLY A 368 -24.39 24.71 -9.39
CA GLY A 368 -23.39 24.33 -10.39
C GLY A 368 -23.86 24.45 -11.85
N ALA A 369 -22.98 24.96 -12.73
CA ALA A 369 -23.29 25.21 -14.15
C ALA A 369 -23.14 23.95 -15.02
N TRP A 370 -23.79 22.86 -14.62
CA TRP A 370 -23.63 21.48 -15.14
C TRP A 370 -24.08 21.24 -16.58
N ASN A 371 -24.69 22.23 -17.24
CA ASN A 371 -25.12 22.15 -18.63
C ASN A 371 -24.28 23.08 -19.50
N GLU A 372 -23.96 22.66 -20.73
CA GLU A 372 -23.37 23.49 -21.78
C GLU A 372 -23.75 22.91 -23.15
N ASN A 373 -24.16 23.74 -24.12
CA ASN A 373 -24.41 23.35 -25.52
C ASN A 373 -25.31 22.10 -25.71
N GLY A 374 -26.28 21.88 -24.81
CA GLY A 374 -27.18 20.72 -24.84
C GLY A 374 -26.64 19.45 -24.18
N GLN A 375 -25.41 19.47 -23.67
CA GLN A 375 -24.83 18.37 -22.88
C GLN A 375 -24.88 18.67 -21.37
N THR A 376 -25.10 17.62 -20.57
CA THR A 376 -25.06 17.64 -19.10
C THR A 376 -23.84 16.86 -18.59
N PHE A 377 -23.13 17.41 -17.59
CA PHE A 377 -21.88 16.85 -17.03
C PHE A 377 -22.05 16.28 -15.61
N ARG A 378 -23.28 15.85 -15.29
CA ARG A 378 -23.72 15.33 -13.99
C ARG A 378 -24.94 14.40 -14.19
N HIS A 379 -25.00 13.27 -13.48
CA HIS A 379 -26.24 12.49 -13.39
C HIS A 379 -27.25 13.21 -12.47
N GLU A 380 -28.48 13.35 -12.93
CA GLU A 380 -29.58 13.85 -12.11
C GLU A 380 -29.81 12.93 -10.90
N LYS A 381 -29.76 13.52 -9.71
CA LYS A 381 -30.03 12.89 -8.40
C LYS A 381 -30.24 13.98 -7.34
N GLU A 382 -31.15 13.76 -6.40
CA GLU A 382 -31.34 14.58 -5.20
C GLU A 382 -31.23 13.71 -3.94
N ILE A 383 -30.33 14.05 -3.02
CA ILE A 383 -30.02 13.20 -1.87
C ILE A 383 -31.00 13.51 -0.73
N VAL A 384 -31.66 12.48 -0.19
CA VAL A 384 -32.71 12.64 0.84
C VAL A 384 -32.33 11.97 2.16
N PRO A 385 -32.64 12.55 3.33
CA PRO A 385 -32.36 11.91 4.61
C PRO A 385 -33.21 10.66 4.82
N SER A 386 -32.60 9.61 5.39
CA SER A 386 -33.34 8.43 5.86
C SER A 386 -34.29 8.76 7.02
N SER A 387 -35.43 8.08 7.06
CA SER A 387 -36.35 8.05 8.21
C SER A 387 -35.85 7.18 9.39
N GLU A 388 -34.79 6.40 9.20
CA GLU A 388 -34.22 5.50 10.23
C GLU A 388 -33.48 6.23 11.37
N HIS A 389 -33.17 7.53 11.23
CA HIS A 389 -32.37 8.29 12.21
C HIS A 389 -33.13 9.43 12.87
N ASP A 390 -33.24 9.37 14.20
CA ASP A 390 -33.73 10.48 15.03
C ASP A 390 -32.64 11.55 15.21
N PHE A 391 -32.70 12.57 14.36
CA PHE A 391 -31.86 13.76 14.41
C PHE A 391 -32.66 14.94 14.99
N ASP A 392 -32.12 15.63 16.00
CA ASP A 392 -32.73 16.83 16.59
C ASP A 392 -32.61 18.02 15.64
N ARG A 393 -33.50 18.06 14.64
CA ARG A 393 -33.55 19.09 13.58
C ARG A 393 -33.69 20.53 14.09
N LYS A 394 -33.86 20.74 15.40
CA LYS A 394 -33.88 22.07 16.04
C LYS A 394 -32.49 22.58 16.43
N GLN A 395 -31.45 21.76 16.38
CA GLN A 395 -30.07 22.20 16.57
C GLN A 395 -29.38 22.44 15.22
N PRO A 396 -28.67 23.57 15.03
CA PRO A 396 -27.87 23.76 13.84
C PRO A 396 -26.77 22.69 13.78
N SER A 397 -26.57 22.12 12.59
CA SER A 397 -25.54 21.12 12.30
C SER A 397 -24.52 21.62 11.27
N VAL A 398 -24.62 22.90 10.89
CA VAL A 398 -23.78 23.57 9.90
C VAL A 398 -23.43 24.96 10.45
N PHE A 399 -22.13 25.28 10.58
CA PHE A 399 -21.66 26.50 11.25
C PHE A 399 -20.52 27.18 10.49
N GLN A 400 -20.45 28.51 10.55
CA GLN A 400 -19.22 29.26 10.27
C GLN A 400 -18.49 29.62 11.57
N VAL A 401 -17.16 29.56 11.57
CA VAL A 401 -16.28 29.98 12.66
C VAL A 401 -15.08 30.73 12.04
N PRO A 402 -15.18 32.05 11.80
CA PRO A 402 -14.09 32.86 11.23
C PRO A 402 -12.93 33.03 12.23
N ASN A 403 -11.78 33.54 11.77
CA ASN A 403 -10.54 33.76 12.55
C ASN A 403 -10.04 32.45 13.16
N SER A 404 -9.72 31.49 12.28
CA SER A 404 -9.50 30.08 12.61
C SER A 404 -8.53 29.83 13.78
N GLN A 405 -7.39 30.54 13.83
CA GLN A 405 -6.36 30.33 14.85
C GLN A 405 -6.82 30.67 16.27
N LEU A 406 -7.71 31.67 16.43
CA LEU A 406 -8.24 32.10 17.72
C LEU A 406 -9.51 31.34 18.11
N ASN A 407 -10.47 31.25 17.18
CA ASN A 407 -11.84 30.87 17.50
C ASN A 407 -12.06 29.35 17.49
N ILE A 408 -11.33 28.58 16.69
CA ILE A 408 -11.51 27.12 16.62
C ILE A 408 -11.09 26.41 17.93
N PRO A 409 -9.94 26.71 18.56
CA PRO A 409 -9.59 26.09 19.84
C PRO A 409 -10.65 26.36 20.92
N HIS A 410 -11.20 27.57 20.98
CA HIS A 410 -12.31 27.91 21.87
C HIS A 410 -13.58 27.10 21.54
N PHE A 411 -13.98 27.05 20.27
CA PHE A 411 -15.16 26.30 19.82
C PHE A 411 -15.06 24.80 20.15
N LEU A 412 -13.90 24.17 19.91
CA LEU A 412 -13.69 22.75 20.23
C LEU A 412 -13.70 22.50 21.75
N LYS A 413 -13.11 23.39 22.56
CA LYS A 413 -13.24 23.33 24.02
C LYS A 413 -14.70 23.48 24.47
N GLN A 414 -15.48 24.32 23.80
CA GLN A 414 -16.91 24.49 24.06
C GLN A 414 -17.73 23.23 23.71
N LEU A 415 -17.44 22.57 22.57
CA LEU A 415 -18.08 21.29 22.21
C LEU A 415 -17.82 20.20 23.26
N LYS A 416 -16.58 20.12 23.77
CA LYS A 416 -16.20 19.12 24.77
C LYS A 416 -16.81 19.41 26.15
N SER A 417 -16.79 20.67 26.61
CA SER A 417 -17.37 21.05 27.91
C SER A 417 -18.90 20.98 27.95
N LYS A 418 -19.58 21.22 26.82
CA LYS A 418 -21.04 21.06 26.68
C LYS A 418 -21.48 19.63 26.36
N GLY A 419 -20.54 18.68 26.28
CA GLY A 419 -20.83 17.25 26.16
C GLY A 419 -21.19 16.77 24.74
N TYR A 420 -20.93 17.54 23.69
CA TYR A 420 -21.12 17.07 22.31
C TYR A 420 -20.10 15.99 21.94
N ILE A 421 -18.83 16.20 22.27
CA ILE A 421 -17.74 15.24 22.04
C ILE A 421 -17.14 14.77 23.37
N SER A 422 -16.76 13.50 23.44
CA SER A 422 -15.96 12.92 24.54
C SER A 422 -14.48 12.85 24.19
N ASP A 423 -14.15 12.60 22.93
CA ASP A 423 -12.78 12.48 22.41
C ASP A 423 -12.53 13.53 21.32
N TRP A 424 -11.28 13.98 21.18
CA TRP A 424 -10.84 14.85 20.10
C TRP A 424 -10.89 14.14 18.74
N ASN A 425 -10.77 12.81 18.70
CA ASN A 425 -10.79 12.03 17.46
C ASN A 425 -12.14 12.04 16.72
N GLN A 426 -13.20 12.51 17.38
CA GLN A 426 -14.51 12.77 16.75
C GLN A 426 -14.48 13.98 15.79
N VAL A 427 -13.38 14.75 15.77
CA VAL A 427 -13.19 15.97 14.97
C VAL A 427 -12.08 15.78 13.93
N VAL A 428 -12.42 16.01 12.65
CA VAL A 428 -11.46 15.95 11.54
C VAL A 428 -11.42 17.28 10.78
N PHE A 429 -10.21 17.79 10.59
CA PHE A 429 -9.90 18.95 9.77
C PHE A 429 -9.63 18.53 8.33
N LEU A 430 -10.41 19.07 7.40
CA LEU A 430 -10.27 18.89 5.96
C LEU A 430 -9.72 20.17 5.31
N SER A 431 -8.73 19.99 4.44
CA SER A 431 -8.05 21.09 3.73
C SER A 431 -7.75 20.70 2.28
N ARG A 432 -7.42 21.68 1.44
CA ARG A 432 -6.83 21.41 0.11
C ARG A 432 -5.42 20.83 0.24
N SER A 433 -4.66 21.28 1.24
CA SER A 433 -3.32 20.80 1.59
C SER A 433 -3.07 20.94 3.09
N VAL A 434 -2.63 19.87 3.76
CA VAL A 434 -2.16 19.90 5.16
C VAL A 434 -0.77 20.52 5.32
N ARG A 435 -0.16 20.97 4.22
CA ARG A 435 1.14 21.65 4.18
C ARG A 435 0.99 23.16 3.96
N ASP A 436 -0.24 23.66 3.97
CA ASP A 436 -0.52 25.09 3.91
C ASP A 436 -0.02 25.78 5.21
N PRO A 437 0.73 26.89 5.14
CA PRO A 437 1.22 27.59 6.34
C PRO A 437 0.13 28.07 7.30
N GLU A 438 -1.10 28.36 6.84
CA GLU A 438 -2.22 28.67 7.74
C GLU A 438 -2.72 27.41 8.46
N VAL A 439 -2.74 26.27 7.78
CA VAL A 439 -3.13 24.98 8.38
C VAL A 439 -2.09 24.54 9.42
N GLN A 440 -0.80 24.72 9.14
CA GLN A 440 0.28 24.46 10.10
C GLN A 440 0.24 25.42 11.31
N ARG A 441 -0.15 26.70 11.11
CA ARG A 441 -0.42 27.63 12.22
C ARG A 441 -1.59 27.19 13.07
N LEU A 442 -2.70 26.77 12.46
CA LEU A 442 -3.88 26.25 13.16
C LEU A 442 -3.57 24.98 13.96
N GLN A 443 -2.77 24.06 13.41
CA GLN A 443 -2.26 22.89 14.14
C GLN A 443 -1.48 23.29 15.39
N LYS A 444 -0.51 24.21 15.25
CA LYS A 444 0.28 24.71 16.39
C LYS A 444 -0.58 25.45 17.43
N ALA A 445 -1.61 26.19 17.01
CA ALA A 445 -2.54 26.86 17.92
C ALA A 445 -3.34 25.84 18.76
N LEU A 446 -3.81 24.75 18.14
CA LEU A 446 -4.48 23.65 18.83
C LEU A 446 -3.56 22.94 19.83
N GLU A 447 -2.32 22.62 19.43
CA GLU A 447 -1.32 22.02 20.32
C GLU A 447 -1.00 22.93 21.52
N THR A 448 -0.85 24.25 21.29
CA THR A 448 -0.60 25.25 22.34
C THR A 448 -1.76 25.33 23.33
N GLU A 449 -3.00 25.15 22.85
CA GLU A 449 -4.22 25.13 23.65
C GLU A 449 -4.49 23.75 24.33
N GLY A 450 -3.58 22.78 24.21
CA GLY A 450 -3.69 21.45 24.84
C GLY A 450 -4.60 20.47 24.09
N ILE A 451 -4.80 20.67 22.79
CA ILE A 451 -5.56 19.78 21.91
C ILE A 451 -4.54 19.01 21.04
N GLY A 452 -4.47 17.68 21.21
CA GLY A 452 -3.55 16.83 20.44
C GLY A 452 -3.86 16.85 18.94
N VAL A 453 -2.83 16.78 18.10
CA VAL A 453 -2.92 16.86 16.64
C VAL A 453 -2.27 15.65 15.98
N TYR A 454 -2.99 15.03 15.04
CA TYR A 454 -2.49 13.96 14.16
C TYR A 454 -2.53 14.42 12.70
N SER A 455 -1.39 14.46 12.01
CA SER A 455 -1.25 15.05 10.67
C SER A 455 -0.08 14.48 9.84
N PRO A 456 0.06 13.14 9.67
CA PRO A 456 1.30 12.53 9.17
C PRO A 456 1.74 13.00 7.76
N ARG A 457 0.78 13.35 6.89
CA ARG A 457 1.06 13.86 5.52
C ARG A 457 1.48 15.35 5.44
N ALA A 458 1.65 16.02 6.58
CA ALA A 458 2.22 17.37 6.65
C ALA A 458 3.71 17.43 6.25
N ARG A 459 4.37 16.28 6.05
CA ARG A 459 5.82 16.14 5.78
C ARG A 459 6.67 16.78 6.88
N MET A 460 6.32 16.49 8.13
CA MET A 460 7.05 16.95 9.32
C MET A 460 8.19 16.01 9.76
N PHE A 461 8.48 14.94 9.01
CA PHE A 461 9.41 13.87 9.39
C PHE A 461 10.81 14.41 9.79
N PHE A 462 11.43 15.24 8.95
CA PHE A 462 12.74 15.85 9.24
C PHE A 462 12.68 16.96 10.31
N GLN A 463 11.48 17.40 10.69
CA GLN A 463 11.24 18.36 11.76
C GLN A 463 10.92 17.67 13.10
N ARG A 464 10.90 16.33 13.15
CA ARG A 464 10.76 15.55 14.39
C ARG A 464 12.10 15.41 15.11
N ARG A 465 12.09 15.60 16.43
CA ARG A 465 13.29 15.66 17.27
C ARG A 465 14.07 14.35 17.23
N GLU A 466 13.38 13.21 17.24
CA GLU A 466 13.96 11.88 17.12
C GLU A 466 14.74 11.68 15.80
N ILE A 467 14.25 12.24 14.69
CA ILE A 467 14.92 12.17 13.38
C ILE A 467 16.13 13.12 13.31
N GLN A 468 15.98 14.35 13.81
CA GLN A 468 17.10 15.31 13.90
C GLN A 468 18.24 14.78 14.78
N LEU A 469 17.91 14.13 15.91
CA LEU A 469 18.87 13.48 16.79
C LEU A 469 19.55 12.27 16.13
N ILE A 470 18.82 11.40 15.42
CA ILE A 470 19.42 10.26 14.73
C ILE A 470 20.34 10.71 13.59
N ILE A 471 19.95 11.74 12.82
CA ILE A 471 20.79 12.27 11.74
C ILE A 471 22.04 12.94 12.31
N GLY A 472 21.93 13.69 13.41
CA GLY A 472 23.09 14.20 14.15
C GLY A 472 23.99 13.07 14.70
N GLY A 473 23.38 12.01 15.21
CA GLY A 473 24.04 10.79 15.66
C GLY A 473 24.84 10.10 14.56
N LEU A 474 24.22 9.81 13.42
CA LEU A 474 24.88 9.19 12.26
C LEU A 474 26.00 10.07 11.68
N ILE A 475 25.83 11.40 11.68
CA ILE A 475 26.90 12.33 11.28
C ILE A 475 28.09 12.28 12.25
N SER A 476 27.84 12.14 13.56
CA SER A 476 28.89 12.11 14.59
C SER A 476 29.84 10.90 14.49
N LEU A 477 29.50 9.89 13.69
CA LEU A 477 30.30 8.68 13.47
C LEU A 477 31.37 8.88 12.38
N PHE A 478 31.48 10.08 11.80
CA PHE A 478 32.47 10.40 10.77
C PHE A 478 33.25 11.64 11.21
N ALA A 479 34.44 11.45 11.79
CA ALA A 479 35.29 12.56 12.27
C ALA A 479 35.50 13.64 11.19
N ASP A 480 35.81 13.19 9.97
CA ASP A 480 36.04 14.04 8.81
C ASP A 480 34.79 14.34 7.98
N PHE A 481 33.57 14.31 8.56
CA PHE A 481 32.32 14.55 7.82
C PHE A 481 32.35 15.85 6.98
N GLU A 482 32.98 16.91 7.48
CA GLU A 482 33.16 18.17 6.74
C GLU A 482 33.96 18.02 5.45
N GLN A 483 34.92 17.10 5.43
CA GLN A 483 35.75 16.77 4.28
C GLN A 483 35.02 15.77 3.38
N LEU A 484 34.55 14.66 3.97
CA LEU A 484 33.86 13.57 3.29
C LEU A 484 32.63 14.05 2.52
N ARG A 485 31.84 14.99 3.06
CA ARG A 485 30.64 15.52 2.38
C ARG A 485 30.95 16.39 1.16
N ARG A 486 32.19 16.81 0.93
CA ARG A 486 32.57 17.74 -0.15
C ARG A 486 33.26 17.00 -1.30
N TRP A 487 32.76 17.20 -2.51
CA TRP A 487 33.44 16.73 -3.74
C TRP A 487 34.43 17.76 -4.31
N ASN A 488 34.38 19.01 -3.83
CA ASN A 488 35.41 20.05 -4.02
C ASN A 488 35.29 21.13 -2.94
N GLN A 489 36.23 22.08 -2.88
CA GLN A 489 36.28 23.11 -1.83
C GLN A 489 35.11 24.12 -1.86
N THR A 490 34.47 24.35 -3.01
CA THR A 490 33.40 25.35 -3.20
C THR A 490 31.99 24.78 -3.17
N ALA A 491 31.85 23.46 -3.07
CA ALA A 491 30.58 22.75 -2.95
C ALA A 491 29.73 23.29 -1.80
N LYS A 492 28.41 23.43 -2.05
CA LYS A 492 27.37 23.75 -1.07
C LYS A 492 26.05 23.11 -1.48
N LEU A 493 25.27 22.64 -0.51
CA LEU A 493 23.91 22.12 -0.73
C LEU A 493 22.97 22.61 0.37
N ALA A 494 21.72 22.91 0.02
CA ALA A 494 20.72 23.40 0.98
C ALA A 494 20.40 22.41 2.11
N ILE A 495 20.65 21.11 1.90
CA ILE A 495 20.49 20.08 2.94
C ILE A 495 21.55 20.19 4.05
N TRP A 496 22.70 20.82 3.78
CA TRP A 496 23.74 21.02 4.79
C TRP A 496 23.31 22.03 5.86
N GLU A 497 22.53 23.05 5.48
CA GLU A 497 21.93 24.00 6.44
C GLU A 497 21.06 23.27 7.48
N TYR A 498 20.33 22.24 7.04
CA TYR A 498 19.54 21.38 7.94
C TYR A 498 20.44 20.52 8.85
N TYR A 499 21.53 19.95 8.34
CA TYR A 499 22.49 19.22 9.17
C TYR A 499 23.19 20.12 10.20
N ASP A 500 23.66 21.29 9.76
CA ASP A 500 24.57 22.14 10.53
C ASP A 500 23.86 23.11 11.48
N HIS A 501 22.58 23.42 11.23
CA HIS A 501 21.78 24.28 12.11
C HIS A 501 20.66 23.56 12.87
N GLN A 502 20.22 22.36 12.44
CA GLN A 502 19.13 21.63 13.13
C GLN A 502 19.59 20.29 13.72
N CYS A 503 20.36 19.47 13.00
CA CYS A 503 20.74 18.13 13.47
C CYS A 503 21.95 18.12 14.42
N ARG A 504 23.09 18.62 13.94
CA ARG A 504 24.37 18.57 14.68
C ARG A 504 24.36 19.40 15.96
N PRO A 505 23.86 20.65 16.01
CA PRO A 505 23.86 21.44 17.25
C PRO A 505 22.91 20.85 18.31
N LEU A 506 21.77 20.32 17.87
CA LEU A 506 20.82 19.63 18.74
C LEU A 506 21.46 18.37 19.36
N PHE A 507 22.09 17.52 18.54
CA PHE A 507 22.73 16.30 19.02
C PHE A 507 23.94 16.60 19.91
N GLN A 508 24.79 17.56 19.56
CA GLN A 508 25.93 17.99 20.40
C GLN A 508 25.46 18.45 21.78
N LYS A 509 24.40 19.27 21.85
CA LYS A 509 23.81 19.72 23.12
C LYS A 509 23.29 18.56 24.00
N GLU A 510 22.91 17.42 23.41
CA GLU A 510 22.60 16.22 24.18
C GLU A 510 23.87 15.47 24.60
N LEU A 511 24.90 15.37 23.74
CA LEU A 511 26.21 14.76 24.08
C LEU A 511 26.95 15.49 25.21
N ASP A 512 26.82 16.81 25.28
CA ASP A 512 27.46 17.67 26.30
C ASP A 512 26.91 17.42 27.72
N LYS A 513 25.85 16.62 27.86
CA LYS A 513 25.28 16.25 29.15
C LYS A 513 25.99 15.04 29.77
N THR A 514 26.15 15.08 31.09
CA THR A 514 26.71 13.99 31.90
C THR A 514 25.99 12.66 31.72
N GLU A 515 24.66 12.67 31.57
CA GLU A 515 23.84 11.48 31.30
C GLU A 515 24.18 10.76 29.98
N ASN A 516 24.73 11.48 29.00
CA ASN A 516 25.06 10.96 27.67
C ASN A 516 26.57 10.74 27.44
N HIS A 517 27.42 10.83 28.48
CA HIS A 517 28.86 10.59 28.35
C HIS A 517 29.20 9.23 27.72
N GLY A 518 28.41 8.17 27.99
CA GLY A 518 28.60 6.85 27.37
C GLY A 518 28.36 6.86 25.85
N LEU A 519 27.32 7.56 25.40
CA LEU A 519 27.02 7.79 23.98
C LEU A 519 28.14 8.62 23.32
N ALA A 520 28.61 9.69 23.97
CA ALA A 520 29.70 10.53 23.44
C ALA A 520 31.00 9.72 23.25
N GLN A 521 31.35 8.86 24.21
CA GLN A 521 32.50 7.94 24.08
C GLN A 521 32.30 6.89 22.98
N TRP A 522 31.08 6.39 22.79
CA TRP A 522 30.78 5.44 21.73
C TRP A 522 30.84 6.08 20.34
N CYS A 523 30.22 7.25 20.14
CA CYS A 523 30.31 8.01 18.90
C CYS A 523 31.76 8.31 18.53
N LYS A 524 32.58 8.74 19.50
CA LYS A 524 34.02 8.94 19.26
C LYS A 524 34.71 7.64 18.79
N LYS A 525 34.48 6.50 19.44
CA LYS A 525 35.07 5.22 19.02
C LYS A 525 34.65 4.81 17.61
N GLN A 526 33.41 5.10 17.19
CA GLN A 526 32.96 4.87 15.81
C GLN A 526 33.64 5.83 14.82
N ALA A 527 33.78 7.11 15.18
CA ALA A 527 34.48 8.10 14.38
C ALA A 527 35.96 7.77 14.18
N ASP A 528 36.65 7.37 15.25
CA ASP A 528 38.03 6.88 15.23
C ASP A 528 38.13 5.60 14.36
N PHE A 529 37.15 4.70 14.40
CA PHE A 529 37.09 3.49 13.58
C PHE A 529 36.90 3.78 12.09
N PHE A 530 35.92 4.60 11.71
CA PHE A 530 35.66 4.93 10.30
C PHE A 530 36.77 5.79 9.68
N GLN A 531 37.46 6.63 10.46
CA GLN A 531 38.61 7.39 10.00
C GLN A 531 39.82 6.48 9.68
N ASN A 532 40.01 5.39 10.43
CA ASN A 532 41.14 4.47 10.30
C ASN A 532 40.78 3.14 9.60
N LEU A 533 39.80 3.18 8.69
CA LEU A 533 39.23 1.99 8.04
C LEU A 533 40.15 1.42 6.94
N GLU A 534 40.99 0.45 7.28
CA GLU A 534 41.92 -0.20 6.33
C GLU A 534 41.31 -1.30 5.44
N LYS A 535 40.22 -1.94 5.88
CA LYS A 535 39.67 -3.17 5.28
C LYS A 535 38.15 -3.09 5.18
N ASP A 536 37.57 -3.95 4.35
CA ASP A 536 36.13 -4.22 4.33
C ASP A 536 35.60 -4.51 5.74
N THR A 537 34.68 -3.67 6.20
CA THR A 537 33.91 -3.89 7.43
C THR A 537 32.49 -4.34 7.10
N ASP A 538 31.92 -5.17 7.97
CA ASP A 538 30.51 -5.49 7.95
C ASP A 538 29.63 -4.34 8.48
N GLN A 539 30.22 -3.26 9.02
CA GLN A 539 29.50 -2.08 9.50
C GLN A 539 28.88 -1.26 8.37
N THR A 540 27.69 -0.73 8.64
CA THR A 540 26.84 -0.01 7.68
C THR A 540 26.11 1.14 8.38
N LEU A 541 25.45 2.03 7.64
CA LEU A 541 24.63 3.08 8.27
C LEU A 541 23.42 2.51 9.03
N VAL A 542 22.83 1.40 8.57
CA VAL A 542 21.74 0.74 9.31
C VAL A 542 22.27 0.11 10.62
N LYS A 543 23.44 -0.54 10.60
CA LYS A 543 24.11 -1.03 11.83
C LYS A 543 24.46 0.08 12.80
N SER A 544 24.96 1.19 12.27
CA SER A 544 25.22 2.40 13.03
C SER A 544 23.95 2.94 13.69
N PHE A 545 22.83 2.95 12.97
CA PHE A 545 21.52 3.37 13.48
C PHE A 545 21.03 2.49 14.64
N TYR A 546 21.05 1.16 14.50
CA TYR A 546 20.67 0.28 15.62
C TYR A 546 21.66 0.33 16.79
N GLY A 547 22.94 0.62 16.51
CA GLY A 547 23.94 0.96 17.52
C GLY A 547 23.62 2.22 18.33
N LEU A 548 22.95 3.22 17.75
CA LEU A 548 22.49 4.41 18.47
C LEU A 548 21.31 4.10 19.41
N LEU A 549 20.41 3.18 19.04
CA LEU A 549 19.20 2.89 19.82
C LEU A 549 19.47 2.34 21.23
N GLN A 550 20.66 1.81 21.51
CA GLN A 550 21.00 1.28 22.84
C GLN A 550 21.02 2.35 23.95
N PHE A 551 21.23 3.62 23.60
CA PHE A 551 21.36 4.71 24.57
C PHE A 551 20.00 5.34 24.88
N ASP A 552 19.74 5.70 26.14
CA ASP A 552 18.42 6.17 26.59
C ASP A 552 17.88 7.41 25.87
N LEU A 553 18.78 8.30 25.39
CA LEU A 553 18.45 9.41 24.50
C LEU A 553 17.58 8.98 23.30
N PHE A 554 17.83 7.77 22.77
CA PHE A 554 17.09 7.18 21.67
C PHE A 554 16.08 6.13 22.15
N ALA A 555 16.44 5.28 23.11
CA ALA A 555 15.57 4.20 23.60
C ALA A 555 14.23 4.72 24.15
N GLN A 556 14.19 5.93 24.73
CA GLN A 556 12.94 6.56 25.20
C GLN A 556 11.84 6.67 24.13
N TYR A 557 12.20 6.84 22.86
CA TYR A 557 11.27 6.94 21.73
C TYR A 557 10.75 5.58 21.25
N VAL A 558 11.36 4.49 21.71
CA VAL A 558 10.99 3.09 21.42
C VAL A 558 10.26 2.45 22.60
N LYS A 559 10.61 2.85 23.84
CA LYS A 559 9.99 2.35 25.09
C LYS A 559 8.50 2.68 25.23
N LYS A 560 8.06 3.84 24.72
CA LYS A 560 6.69 4.33 24.89
C LYS A 560 5.83 3.99 23.68
N THR A 561 4.94 3.01 23.81
CA THR A 561 4.08 2.52 22.73
C THR A 561 2.61 2.34 23.12
N ASP A 562 2.21 2.86 24.28
CA ASP A 562 0.87 2.66 24.84
C ASP A 562 -0.21 3.40 24.03
N THR A 563 0.06 4.64 23.64
CA THR A 563 -0.82 5.44 22.77
C THR A 563 -0.24 5.63 21.36
N GLU A 564 -1.12 5.87 20.39
CA GLU A 564 -0.74 6.14 19.00
C GLU A 564 0.15 7.38 18.83
N LEU A 565 -0.01 8.36 19.72
CA LEU A 565 0.82 9.57 19.74
C LEU A 565 2.28 9.28 20.16
N GLU A 566 2.48 8.26 20.99
CA GLU A 566 3.78 7.78 21.44
C GLU A 566 4.40 6.81 20.41
N ARG A 567 3.60 5.84 19.90
CA ARG A 567 4.03 4.94 18.81
C ARG A 567 4.55 5.70 17.59
N ARG A 568 4.04 6.91 17.31
CA ARG A 568 4.52 7.79 16.23
C ARG A 568 6.04 7.93 16.17
N SER A 569 6.72 8.12 17.31
CA SER A 569 8.18 8.30 17.31
C SER A 569 8.93 6.98 17.09
N ALA A 570 8.41 5.87 17.60
CA ALA A 570 8.93 4.53 17.30
C ALA A 570 8.79 4.21 15.79
N HIS A 571 7.64 4.52 15.18
CA HIS A 571 7.42 4.38 13.74
C HIS A 571 8.25 5.37 12.88
N ASN A 572 8.51 6.58 13.37
CA ASN A 572 9.44 7.51 12.69
C ASN A 572 10.86 6.92 12.66
N LEU A 573 11.32 6.33 13.77
CA LEU A 573 12.59 5.61 13.83
C LEU A 573 12.59 4.36 12.92
N ALA A 574 11.51 3.59 12.89
CA ALA A 574 11.33 2.48 11.95
C ALA A 574 11.43 2.94 10.49
N LYS A 575 10.75 4.03 10.13
CA LYS A 575 10.83 4.65 8.80
C LYS A 575 12.22 5.17 8.47
N MET A 576 13.01 5.60 9.45
CA MET A 576 14.43 5.89 9.26
C MET A 576 15.24 4.62 8.97
N SER A 577 14.92 3.48 9.59
CA SER A 577 15.55 2.19 9.24
C SER A 577 15.23 1.73 7.81
N GLU A 578 14.00 1.97 7.33
CA GLU A 578 13.63 1.76 5.93
C GLU A 578 14.44 2.67 4.99
N ILE A 579 14.55 3.96 5.29
CA ILE A 579 15.35 4.93 4.52
C ILE A 579 16.82 4.52 4.44
N LEU A 580 17.34 3.83 5.47
CA LEU A 580 18.72 3.35 5.51
C LEU A 580 18.90 1.99 4.80
N GLU A 581 17.90 1.10 4.75
CA GLU A 581 17.94 -0.12 3.91
C GLU A 581 17.77 0.24 2.42
N SER A 582 16.88 1.18 2.16
CA SER A 582 16.85 1.97 0.93
C SER A 582 18.06 2.89 0.78
N PHE A 583 19.12 2.75 1.59
CA PHE A 583 20.49 3.22 1.32
C PHE A 583 21.54 2.09 1.29
N GLN A 584 21.15 0.81 1.19
CA GLN A 584 22.11 -0.30 1.06
C GLN A 584 22.24 -0.88 -0.36
N ARG A 585 21.76 -0.18 -1.42
CA ARG A 585 21.51 -0.76 -2.77
C ARG A 585 21.70 0.20 -4.01
N HIS A 586 21.32 1.50 -4.04
CA HIS A 586 21.83 2.75 -4.75
C HIS A 586 23.30 2.60 -5.05
N HIS A 587 23.97 2.15 -4.01
CA HIS A 587 25.39 2.11 -4.03
C HIS A 587 25.90 0.68 -3.70
N ARG A 588 24.96 -0.30 -3.63
CA ARG A 588 25.12 -1.75 -3.32
C ARG A 588 26.08 -1.92 -2.16
N VAL A 589 25.69 -1.31 -1.04
CA VAL A 589 26.53 -1.11 0.13
C VAL A 589 26.54 -2.40 0.96
N VAL A 590 27.24 -3.42 0.47
CA VAL A 590 27.44 -4.70 1.18
C VAL A 590 28.42 -4.52 2.36
N SER A 591 29.43 -3.68 2.17
CA SER A 591 30.48 -3.35 3.13
C SER A 591 30.91 -1.89 2.97
N PHE A 592 31.44 -1.28 4.02
CA PHE A 592 32.27 -0.07 3.89
C PHE A 592 33.75 -0.43 3.83
N ASN A 593 34.52 0.32 3.06
CA ASN A 593 35.98 0.24 3.01
C ASN A 593 36.57 1.61 2.62
N ARG A 594 37.90 1.74 2.68
CA ARG A 594 38.62 2.98 2.39
C ARG A 594 38.21 3.64 1.07
N ASP A 595 38.04 2.85 0.03
CA ASP A 595 37.81 3.34 -1.34
C ASP A 595 36.36 3.77 -1.57
N ASN A 596 35.40 3.11 -0.91
CA ASN A 596 33.98 3.41 -1.08
C ASN A 596 33.42 4.43 -0.07
N LEU A 597 34.00 4.54 1.13
CA LEU A 597 33.41 5.25 2.28
C LEU A 597 32.99 6.69 1.93
N ALA A 598 33.90 7.50 1.38
CA ALA A 598 33.61 8.89 1.02
C ALA A 598 32.50 8.99 -0.04
N THR A 599 32.53 8.09 -1.04
CA THR A 599 31.50 8.02 -2.08
C THR A 599 30.13 7.68 -1.49
N GLN A 600 30.05 6.77 -0.52
CA GLN A 600 28.78 6.40 0.12
C GLN A 600 28.26 7.48 1.08
N VAL A 601 29.13 8.10 1.86
CA VAL A 601 28.77 9.26 2.70
C VAL A 601 28.20 10.40 1.84
N GLN A 602 28.82 10.70 0.69
CA GLN A 602 28.27 11.67 -0.27
C GLN A 602 26.96 11.21 -0.89
N ASN A 603 26.85 9.97 -1.34
CA ASN A 603 25.63 9.45 -1.94
C ASN A 603 24.43 9.55 -0.97
N PHE A 604 24.61 9.18 0.31
CA PHE A 604 23.55 9.31 1.31
C PHE A 604 23.25 10.79 1.63
N PHE A 605 24.20 11.49 2.24
CA PHE A 605 23.94 12.78 2.86
C PHE A 605 23.76 13.91 1.83
N ASN A 606 24.27 13.78 0.60
CA ASN A 606 24.14 14.82 -0.43
C ASN A 606 23.07 14.53 -1.47
N LYS A 607 22.88 13.28 -1.91
CA LYS A 607 21.92 12.93 -2.98
C LYS A 607 20.63 12.39 -2.37
N PHE A 608 20.71 11.23 -1.75
CA PHE A 608 19.55 10.47 -1.27
C PHE A 608 18.71 11.28 -0.28
N MET A 609 19.36 11.85 0.73
CA MET A 609 18.71 12.70 1.73
C MET A 609 18.19 14.03 1.16
N THR A 610 18.81 14.61 0.12
CA THR A 610 18.29 15.81 -0.57
C THR A 610 16.96 15.53 -1.27
N PHE A 611 16.82 14.34 -1.88
CA PHE A 611 15.58 13.93 -2.55
C PHE A 611 14.49 13.65 -1.51
N LEU A 612 14.83 12.95 -0.42
CA LEU A 612 13.88 12.62 0.63
C LEU A 612 13.43 13.80 1.49
N TYR A 613 14.29 14.81 1.72
CA TYR A 613 14.05 15.90 2.69
C TYR A 613 12.71 16.62 2.52
N ASN A 614 12.28 16.84 1.27
CA ASN A 614 11.00 17.48 0.97
C ASN A 614 9.88 16.50 0.58
N ASP A 615 10.17 15.19 0.47
CA ASP A 615 9.24 14.19 -0.06
C ASP A 615 8.70 13.15 0.94
N VAL A 616 9.46 12.81 2.00
CA VAL A 616 9.02 11.86 3.05
C VAL A 616 7.87 12.44 3.90
N SER A 617 6.91 11.58 4.24
CA SER A 617 5.86 11.85 5.23
C SER A 617 6.08 10.98 6.47
N GLU A 618 5.46 11.33 7.60
CA GLU A 618 5.47 10.46 8.78
C GLU A 618 4.62 9.19 8.52
N TYR A 619 4.81 8.17 9.35
CA TYR A 619 4.00 6.95 9.32
C TYR A 619 2.51 7.25 9.53
N GLU A 620 1.66 6.58 8.75
CA GLU A 620 0.19 6.69 8.80
C GLU A 620 -0.39 5.27 8.80
N ASP A 621 -0.97 4.87 9.94
CA ASP A 621 -1.68 3.60 10.06
C ASP A 621 -2.97 3.65 9.21
N GLU A 622 -3.03 2.83 8.14
CA GLU A 622 -4.20 2.77 7.24
C GLU A 622 -5.49 2.37 7.97
N LEU A 623 -5.39 1.68 9.10
CA LEU A 623 -6.52 1.22 9.92
C LEU A 623 -6.95 2.34 10.89
N VAL A 624 -5.97 2.97 11.57
CA VAL A 624 -6.19 3.98 12.63
C VAL A 624 -6.15 5.41 12.07
N VAL A 625 -7.19 5.75 11.30
CA VAL A 625 -7.37 7.09 10.69
C VAL A 625 -7.47 8.22 11.72
N CYS A 626 -8.18 7.98 12.83
CA CYS A 626 -8.50 8.97 13.86
C CYS A 626 -8.09 8.44 15.24
N PRO A 627 -6.80 8.54 15.62
CA PRO A 627 -6.31 8.08 16.91
C PRO A 627 -6.95 8.86 18.06
N SER A 628 -7.32 8.13 19.13
CA SER A 628 -7.89 8.69 20.36
C SER A 628 -6.96 9.75 20.97
N GLY A 629 -7.52 10.83 21.52
CA GLY A 629 -6.76 11.91 22.13
C GLY A 629 -6.28 13.01 21.16
N CYS A 630 -6.44 12.83 19.85
CA CYS A 630 -6.02 13.81 18.84
C CYS A 630 -7.14 14.19 17.86
N VAL A 631 -7.20 15.46 17.45
CA VAL A 631 -7.92 15.84 16.22
C VAL A 631 -7.08 15.43 15.00
N THR A 632 -7.72 14.98 13.93
CA THR A 632 -7.00 14.56 12.71
C THR A 632 -7.02 15.66 11.66
N PHE A 633 -5.88 15.94 11.02
CA PHE A 633 -5.78 16.78 9.82
C PHE A 633 -5.50 15.92 8.60
N MET A 634 -6.32 16.07 7.56
CA MET A 634 -6.13 15.38 6.28
C MET A 634 -6.57 16.26 5.11
N THR A 635 -6.17 15.87 3.90
CA THR A 635 -6.69 16.50 2.68
C THR A 635 -8.09 15.98 2.36
N ILE A 636 -8.90 16.78 1.66
CA ILE A 636 -10.24 16.36 1.18
C ILE A 636 -10.15 15.05 0.36
N HIS A 637 -9.07 14.87 -0.40
CA HIS A 637 -8.78 13.65 -1.17
C HIS A 637 -8.56 12.40 -0.28
N GLN A 638 -7.93 12.53 0.90
CA GLN A 638 -7.84 11.42 1.86
C GLN A 638 -9.19 11.07 2.50
N ALA A 639 -10.08 12.05 2.64
CA ALA A 639 -11.36 11.89 3.32
C ALA A 639 -12.43 11.17 2.49
N LYS A 640 -12.22 11.00 1.17
CA LYS A 640 -13.14 10.27 0.28
C LYS A 640 -13.36 8.83 0.80
N GLY A 641 -14.57 8.31 0.63
CA GLY A 641 -15.05 7.06 1.26
C GLY A 641 -15.42 7.22 2.75
N LEU A 642 -14.53 7.85 3.53
CA LEU A 642 -14.64 8.00 4.99
C LEU A 642 -15.85 8.84 5.46
N GLU A 643 -16.08 8.81 6.79
CA GLU A 643 -17.15 9.52 7.51
C GLU A 643 -16.72 9.89 8.92
N PHE A 644 -17.08 11.10 9.38
CA PHE A 644 -16.65 11.64 10.68
C PHE A 644 -17.83 12.32 11.41
N PRO A 645 -17.89 12.25 12.76
CA PRO A 645 -18.93 12.92 13.55
C PRO A 645 -18.95 14.44 13.32
N VAL A 646 -17.78 15.08 13.46
CA VAL A 646 -17.54 16.51 13.24
C VAL A 646 -16.49 16.69 12.15
N VAL A 647 -16.79 17.53 11.16
CA VAL A 647 -15.86 17.94 10.10
C VAL A 647 -15.64 19.44 10.15
N VAL A 648 -14.37 19.87 10.17
CA VAL A 648 -13.97 21.27 10.08
C VAL A 648 -13.26 21.50 8.76
N LEU A 649 -13.87 22.25 7.85
CA LEU A 649 -13.31 22.60 6.55
C LEU A 649 -12.55 23.93 6.62
N THR A 650 -11.28 23.91 6.22
CA THR A 650 -10.38 25.07 6.18
C THR A 650 -9.80 25.29 4.76
N SER A 651 -8.92 26.27 4.59
CA SER A 651 -8.34 26.71 3.31
C SER A 651 -9.38 27.24 2.28
N LEU A 652 -10.49 27.80 2.76
CA LEU A 652 -11.60 28.31 1.92
C LEU A 652 -11.23 29.51 1.04
N ASP A 653 -10.08 30.13 1.27
CA ASP A 653 -9.48 31.20 0.48
C ASP A 653 -8.75 30.66 -0.78
N THR A 654 -8.23 29.43 -0.75
CA THR A 654 -7.40 28.83 -1.83
C THR A 654 -8.17 28.00 -2.87
N LEU A 655 -9.50 28.16 -2.91
CA LEU A 655 -10.39 27.46 -3.84
C LEU A 655 -10.33 28.03 -5.26
N GLY A 656 -10.85 27.30 -6.25
CA GLY A 656 -10.99 27.78 -7.64
C GLY A 656 -9.71 27.80 -8.50
N HIS A 657 -8.51 27.82 -7.91
CA HIS A 657 -7.26 27.77 -8.70
C HIS A 657 -7.07 26.42 -9.42
N SER A 658 -7.08 26.44 -10.76
CA SER A 658 -6.65 25.36 -11.65
C SER A 658 -5.12 25.37 -11.84
N PRO A 659 -4.47 24.21 -12.02
CA PRO A 659 -3.07 24.15 -12.40
C PRO A 659 -2.90 24.65 -13.85
N LYS A 660 -1.83 25.42 -14.10
CA LYS A 660 -1.47 25.83 -15.47
C LYS A 660 -1.04 24.60 -16.29
N ILE A 661 -1.74 24.36 -17.38
CA ILE A 661 -1.47 23.29 -18.35
C ILE A 661 -0.21 23.66 -19.15
N SER A 662 0.69 22.70 -19.34
CA SER A 662 1.91 22.89 -20.14
C SER A 662 1.65 22.78 -21.65
N ARG A 663 2.56 23.33 -22.46
CA ARG A 663 2.52 23.20 -23.94
C ARG A 663 2.42 21.73 -24.40
N LEU A 664 3.14 20.82 -23.74
CA LEU A 664 3.13 19.40 -24.08
C LEU A 664 1.80 18.72 -23.69
N GLU A 665 1.16 19.13 -22.58
CA GLU A 665 -0.19 18.67 -22.23
C GLU A 665 -1.26 19.17 -23.20
N SER A 666 -1.13 20.41 -23.68
CA SER A 666 -2.00 20.94 -24.73
C SER A 666 -1.87 20.15 -26.05
N PHE A 667 -0.65 19.81 -26.48
CA PHE A 667 -0.45 18.97 -27.65
C PHE A 667 -0.96 17.54 -27.46
N ILE A 668 -0.77 16.93 -26.29
CA ILE A 668 -1.32 15.60 -26.00
C ILE A 668 -2.84 15.60 -26.03
N LYS A 669 -3.52 16.61 -25.45
CA LYS A 669 -4.99 16.76 -25.56
C LYS A 669 -5.48 16.82 -27.01
N GLN A 670 -4.75 17.50 -27.89
CA GLN A 670 -5.09 17.62 -29.32
C GLN A 670 -4.96 16.26 -30.06
N VAL A 671 -3.99 15.42 -29.68
CA VAL A 671 -3.79 14.10 -30.30
C VAL A 671 -4.72 13.04 -29.71
N SER A 672 -4.97 13.08 -28.39
CA SER A 672 -5.84 12.11 -27.70
C SER A 672 -7.34 12.42 -27.80
N ASN A 673 -7.70 13.63 -28.24
CA ASN A 673 -9.08 14.12 -28.35
C ASN A 673 -9.89 13.96 -27.03
N SER A 674 -9.20 13.97 -25.90
CA SER A 674 -9.66 13.30 -24.68
C SER A 674 -10.34 14.24 -23.67
N GLY A 675 -11.65 14.40 -23.79
CA GLY A 675 -12.51 14.95 -22.74
C GLY A 675 -13.79 15.56 -23.29
N LYS A 676 -14.91 15.38 -22.58
CA LYS A 676 -16.20 15.98 -22.98
C LYS A 676 -16.49 17.28 -22.23
N GLU A 677 -15.98 17.43 -21.01
CA GLU A 677 -16.14 18.68 -20.25
C GLU A 677 -15.33 19.82 -20.91
N PRO A 678 -15.94 20.98 -21.20
CA PRO A 678 -15.24 22.09 -21.82
C PRO A 678 -14.13 22.62 -20.90
N GLU A 679 -12.91 22.73 -21.45
CA GLU A 679 -11.66 22.97 -20.69
C GLU A 679 -11.74 24.17 -19.72
N TRP A 680 -12.44 25.23 -20.11
CA TRP A 680 -12.61 26.44 -19.31
C TRP A 680 -13.58 26.28 -18.11
N LYS A 681 -14.45 25.25 -18.09
CA LYS A 681 -15.29 24.90 -16.93
C LYS A 681 -14.70 23.83 -16.03
N VAL A 682 -13.71 23.03 -16.48
CA VAL A 682 -13.17 21.88 -15.72
C VAL A 682 -12.75 22.27 -14.29
N SER A 683 -12.10 23.43 -14.12
CA SER A 683 -11.68 23.96 -12.81
C SER A 683 -12.85 24.18 -11.83
N ASP A 684 -14.02 24.54 -12.37
CA ASP A 684 -15.22 24.80 -11.58
C ASP A 684 -15.96 23.49 -11.27
N PHE A 685 -16.09 22.58 -12.24
CA PHE A 685 -16.61 21.22 -12.00
C PHE A 685 -15.82 20.49 -10.92
N ASP A 686 -14.49 20.51 -10.99
CA ASP A 686 -13.62 19.90 -9.98
C ASP A 686 -13.73 20.62 -8.61
N THR A 687 -13.96 21.93 -8.59
CA THR A 687 -14.21 22.69 -7.34
C THR A 687 -15.56 22.33 -6.72
N TRP A 688 -16.63 22.19 -7.51
CA TRP A 688 -17.94 21.76 -7.04
C TRP A 688 -17.88 20.33 -6.44
N ARG A 689 -17.25 19.38 -7.16
CA ARG A 689 -17.07 17.99 -6.71
C ARG A 689 -16.20 17.87 -5.46
N LEU A 690 -15.11 18.63 -5.37
CA LEU A 690 -14.22 18.66 -4.20
C LEU A 690 -14.97 19.10 -2.93
N LEU A 691 -15.74 20.18 -3.02
CA LEU A 691 -16.49 20.70 -1.88
C LEU A 691 -17.69 19.82 -1.50
N TYR A 692 -18.43 19.28 -2.47
CA TYR A 692 -19.48 18.29 -2.20
C TYR A 692 -18.92 17.03 -1.50
N THR A 693 -17.76 16.55 -1.94
CA THR A 693 -17.07 15.43 -1.27
C THR A 693 -16.72 15.80 0.17
N ALA A 694 -16.18 16.99 0.42
CA ALA A 694 -15.83 17.47 1.76
C ALA A 694 -17.04 17.59 2.69
N PHE A 695 -18.12 18.27 2.25
CA PHE A 695 -19.34 18.47 3.03
C PHE A 695 -19.99 17.13 3.40
N SER A 696 -20.04 16.19 2.46
CA SER A 696 -20.66 14.86 2.64
C SER A 696 -19.85 13.85 3.48
N ARG A 697 -18.73 14.28 4.08
CA ARG A 697 -18.00 13.48 5.09
C ARG A 697 -18.62 13.60 6.48
N ALA A 698 -19.31 14.72 6.75
CA ALA A 698 -19.89 15.01 8.06
C ALA A 698 -21.12 14.14 8.33
N GLN A 699 -21.15 13.51 9.50
CA GLN A 699 -22.32 12.80 10.00
C GLN A 699 -23.26 13.77 10.75
N GLU A 700 -22.74 14.58 11.66
CA GLU A 700 -23.59 15.34 12.61
C GLU A 700 -23.22 16.81 12.75
N MET A 701 -21.99 17.22 12.43
CA MET A 701 -21.62 18.63 12.44
C MET A 701 -20.62 18.96 11.33
N LEU A 702 -20.93 20.01 10.56
CA LEU A 702 -20.07 20.58 9.52
C LEU A 702 -19.71 22.03 9.90
N VAL A 703 -18.43 22.33 10.03
CA VAL A 703 -17.91 23.65 10.41
C VAL A 703 -17.05 24.18 9.28
N MET A 704 -17.22 25.46 8.93
CA MET A 704 -16.38 26.18 7.96
C MET A 704 -15.55 27.24 8.66
N THR A 705 -14.25 27.26 8.41
CA THR A 705 -13.31 28.17 9.06
C THR A 705 -12.27 28.71 8.09
N TRP A 706 -11.73 29.88 8.41
CA TRP A 706 -10.75 30.59 7.59
C TRP A 706 -9.98 31.61 8.44
N GLU A 707 -8.78 31.95 7.99
CA GLU A 707 -8.01 33.10 8.51
C GLU A 707 -8.13 34.33 7.62
N LYS A 708 -8.21 34.12 6.30
CA LYS A 708 -8.41 35.15 5.27
C LYS A 708 -9.81 35.02 4.67
N ARG A 709 -10.35 36.11 4.11
CA ARG A 709 -11.68 36.14 3.50
C ARG A 709 -11.88 34.95 2.54
N PRO A 710 -12.95 34.15 2.67
CA PRO A 710 -13.16 32.96 1.84
C PRO A 710 -13.40 33.33 0.38
N HIS A 711 -13.19 32.38 -0.52
CA HIS A 711 -13.35 32.57 -1.96
C HIS A 711 -14.79 32.98 -2.33
N LEU A 712 -14.94 34.02 -3.15
CA LEU A 712 -16.22 34.72 -3.44
C LEU A 712 -17.41 33.79 -3.78
N LYS A 713 -17.15 32.66 -4.47
CA LYS A 713 -18.20 31.66 -4.81
C LYS A 713 -18.87 31.02 -3.59
N LEU A 714 -18.30 31.11 -2.40
CA LEU A 714 -18.88 30.59 -1.15
C LEU A 714 -19.69 31.64 -0.36
N GLU A 715 -19.50 32.95 -0.59
CA GLU A 715 -20.12 33.98 0.24
C GLU A 715 -21.65 33.91 0.30
N PRO A 716 -22.39 33.65 -0.81
CA PRO A 716 -23.85 33.48 -0.80
C PRO A 716 -24.34 32.18 -0.14
N LEU A 717 -23.45 31.34 0.36
CA LEU A 717 -23.75 30.11 1.11
C LEU A 717 -23.30 30.25 2.58
N LEU A 718 -22.13 30.86 2.81
CA LEU A 718 -21.61 31.15 4.14
C LEU A 718 -22.44 32.22 4.87
N SER A 719 -23.03 33.19 4.17
CA SER A 719 -23.93 34.18 4.76
C SER A 719 -25.26 33.61 5.28
N GLN A 720 -25.59 32.37 4.91
CA GLN A 720 -26.85 31.70 5.25
C GLN A 720 -26.72 30.77 6.47
N ILE A 721 -25.51 30.55 6.99
CA ILE A 721 -25.24 29.62 8.10
C ILE A 721 -24.82 30.36 9.39
N PRO A 722 -25.20 29.87 10.57
CA PRO A 722 -24.94 30.54 11.85
C PRO A 722 -23.46 30.63 12.22
N ASN A 723 -23.08 31.72 12.88
CA ASN A 723 -21.76 31.86 13.50
C ASN A 723 -21.70 31.09 14.83
N GLY A 724 -20.82 30.07 14.90
CA GLY A 724 -20.64 29.21 16.06
C GLY A 724 -19.98 29.86 17.28
N ILE A 725 -19.53 31.11 17.18
CA ILE A 725 -18.98 31.91 18.30
C ILE A 725 -20.05 32.84 18.89
N GLU A 726 -20.87 33.47 18.04
CA GLU A 726 -21.99 34.32 18.47
C GLU A 726 -23.12 33.47 19.08
N GLN A 727 -23.35 32.26 18.56
CA GLN A 727 -24.32 31.33 19.11
C GLN A 727 -23.74 30.55 20.29
N THR A 728 -24.22 30.86 21.49
CA THR A 728 -24.00 29.99 22.66
C THR A 728 -24.72 28.67 22.43
N LEU A 729 -23.97 27.62 22.04
CA LEU A 729 -24.52 26.27 21.90
C LEU A 729 -25.24 25.84 23.20
N PRO A 730 -26.37 25.11 23.13
CA PRO A 730 -26.99 24.53 24.32
C PRO A 730 -26.10 23.43 24.91
N VAL A 731 -26.44 22.94 26.11
CA VAL A 731 -25.88 21.69 26.61
C VAL A 731 -26.38 20.54 25.72
N ALA A 732 -25.49 19.62 25.35
CA ALA A 732 -25.82 18.55 24.42
C ALA A 732 -26.84 17.57 25.03
N LYS A 733 -28.04 17.50 24.45
CA LYS A 733 -29.09 16.51 24.83
C LYS A 733 -28.62 15.06 24.68
N ARG A 734 -27.74 14.81 23.70
CA ARG A 734 -27.03 13.55 23.48
C ARG A 734 -25.63 13.84 22.97
N ARG A 735 -24.69 12.92 23.22
CA ARG A 735 -23.37 12.96 22.59
C ARG A 735 -23.50 12.77 21.07
N LEU A 736 -22.52 13.30 20.34
CA LEU A 736 -22.29 12.93 18.95
C LEU A 736 -21.71 11.51 18.88
N ARG A 737 -21.91 10.85 17.74
CA ARG A 737 -21.42 9.49 17.44
C ARG A 737 -19.93 9.37 17.75
N SER A 738 -19.53 8.29 18.41
CA SER A 738 -18.12 7.92 18.55
C SER A 738 -17.54 7.50 17.19
N VAL A 739 -16.24 7.72 16.98
CA VAL A 739 -15.54 7.10 15.83
C VAL A 739 -15.70 5.59 15.91
N LYS A 740 -16.17 4.97 14.82
CA LYS A 740 -16.27 3.51 14.72
C LYS A 740 -14.85 2.93 14.70
N LYS A 741 -14.48 2.11 15.71
CA LYS A 741 -13.29 1.25 15.58
C LYS A 741 -13.49 0.31 14.40
N SER A 742 -12.51 0.24 13.50
CA SER A 742 -12.58 -0.65 12.35
C SER A 742 -12.40 -2.09 12.81
N LYS A 743 -13.50 -2.86 12.87
CA LYS A 743 -13.46 -4.32 13.08
C LYS A 743 -13.10 -5.01 11.76
N LEU A 744 -11.85 -4.86 11.34
CA LEU A 744 -11.29 -5.68 10.27
C LEU A 744 -10.73 -6.96 10.88
N ILE A 745 -11.12 -8.10 10.30
CA ILE A 745 -10.56 -9.41 10.63
C ILE A 745 -9.11 -9.42 10.14
N GLN A 746 -8.14 -9.60 11.05
CA GLN A 746 -6.72 -9.52 10.72
C GLN A 746 -6.20 -10.87 10.20
N PRO A 747 -5.36 -10.88 9.14
CA PRO A 747 -4.63 -12.07 8.75
C PRO A 747 -3.42 -12.30 9.68
N TYR A 748 -3.10 -13.55 9.97
CA TYR A 748 -1.90 -13.97 10.69
C TYR A 748 -1.21 -15.11 9.93
N ASN A 749 0.07 -14.92 9.58
CA ASN A 749 0.92 -15.94 8.97
C ASN A 749 1.70 -16.70 10.05
N PHE A 750 1.74 -18.04 10.01
CA PHE A 750 2.45 -18.83 11.02
C PHE A 750 3.93 -18.44 11.17
N THR A 751 4.68 -18.36 10.05
CA THR A 751 6.12 -18.08 10.08
C THR A 751 6.44 -16.65 10.52
N GLU A 752 5.69 -15.67 10.04
CA GLU A 752 5.95 -14.24 10.26
C GLU A 752 5.42 -13.72 11.60
N HIS A 753 4.29 -14.27 12.07
CA HIS A 753 3.61 -13.82 13.26
C HIS A 753 3.78 -14.81 14.43
N PHE A 754 3.23 -16.02 14.32
CA PHE A 754 3.21 -16.99 15.43
C PHE A 754 4.63 -17.44 15.82
N ASN A 755 5.43 -17.91 14.88
CA ASN A 755 6.81 -18.38 15.12
C ASN A 755 7.67 -17.23 15.66
N LEU A 756 7.54 -16.03 15.08
CA LEU A 756 8.31 -14.87 15.51
C LEU A 756 7.95 -14.45 16.94
N PHE A 757 6.66 -14.30 17.24
CA PHE A 757 6.19 -13.95 18.58
C PHE A 757 6.58 -15.03 19.60
N SER A 758 6.37 -16.31 19.27
CA SER A 758 6.76 -17.44 20.14
C SER A 758 8.27 -17.49 20.42
N SER A 759 9.09 -17.10 19.44
CA SER A 759 10.55 -17.10 19.55
C SER A 759 11.07 -15.88 20.32
N CYS A 760 10.48 -14.71 20.11
CA CYS A 760 10.83 -13.47 20.80
C CYS A 760 9.72 -12.40 20.62
N PRO A 761 8.83 -12.18 21.61
CA PRO A 761 7.78 -11.16 21.53
C PRO A 761 8.30 -9.74 21.21
N ARG A 762 9.50 -9.37 21.70
CA ARG A 762 10.13 -8.09 21.34
C ARG A 762 10.59 -8.03 19.87
N GLN A 763 11.02 -9.14 19.25
CA GLN A 763 11.27 -9.13 17.80
C GLN A 763 9.97 -8.98 16.99
N TYR A 764 8.84 -9.52 17.48
CA TYR A 764 7.54 -9.25 16.86
C TYR A 764 7.17 -7.77 16.98
N GLN A 765 7.28 -7.17 18.18
CA GLN A 765 7.05 -5.75 18.39
C GLN A 765 7.85 -4.89 17.40
N PHE A 766 9.16 -5.12 17.32
CA PHE A 766 10.03 -4.35 16.45
C PHE A 766 9.73 -4.55 14.95
N PHE A 767 9.66 -5.80 14.49
CA PHE A 767 9.71 -6.11 13.06
C PHE A 767 8.34 -6.38 12.42
N GLN A 768 7.25 -6.47 13.19
CA GLN A 768 5.88 -6.62 12.67
C GLN A 768 4.95 -5.51 13.16
N GLU A 769 4.98 -5.13 14.45
CA GLU A 769 4.14 -4.00 14.91
C GLU A 769 4.72 -2.66 14.45
N LEU A 770 5.99 -2.40 14.74
CA LEU A 770 6.62 -1.09 14.54
C LEU A 770 7.21 -0.88 13.14
N ASN A 771 7.40 -1.95 12.36
CA ASN A 771 7.94 -1.98 10.99
C ASN A 771 9.42 -1.59 10.86
N PHE A 772 10.25 -1.92 11.86
CA PHE A 772 11.71 -1.80 11.72
C PHE A 772 12.26 -2.82 10.72
N VAL A 773 13.34 -2.46 10.01
CA VAL A 773 13.93 -3.30 8.95
C VAL A 773 15.08 -4.18 9.47
N ARG A 774 15.09 -5.45 9.09
CA ARG A 774 16.13 -6.45 9.44
C ARG A 774 17.29 -6.43 8.45
N TYR A 775 18.44 -7.00 8.83
CA TYR A 775 19.45 -7.35 7.83
C TYR A 775 19.11 -8.69 7.21
N GLU A 776 18.87 -8.71 5.91
CA GLU A 776 19.00 -9.93 5.14
C GLU A 776 20.48 -10.33 5.04
N LYS A 777 20.73 -11.64 5.00
CA LYS A 777 22.06 -12.24 5.18
C LYS A 777 22.27 -13.27 4.05
N GLU A 778 23.54 -13.51 3.68
CA GLU A 778 23.91 -14.46 2.60
C GLU A 778 23.16 -15.81 2.64
N PRO A 779 22.91 -16.45 3.82
CA PRO A 779 22.13 -17.69 3.90
C PRO A 779 20.63 -17.55 3.55
N TRP A 780 20.01 -16.39 3.81
CA TRP A 780 18.62 -16.13 3.43
C TRP A 780 18.52 -16.04 1.90
N LEU A 781 19.40 -15.25 1.26
CA LEU A 781 19.44 -15.09 -0.19
C LEU A 781 19.66 -16.43 -0.91
N PHE A 782 20.53 -17.28 -0.35
CA PHE A 782 20.74 -18.65 -0.82
C PHE A 782 19.47 -19.51 -0.71
N GLY A 783 18.78 -19.45 0.43
CA GLY A 783 17.51 -20.15 0.66
C GLY A 783 16.44 -19.77 -0.37
N THR A 784 16.15 -18.47 -0.47
CA THR A 784 15.15 -17.91 -1.38
C THR A 784 15.45 -18.27 -2.84
N LEU A 785 16.72 -18.19 -3.27
CA LEU A 785 17.12 -18.58 -4.62
C LEU A 785 16.84 -20.06 -4.94
N VAL A 786 17.16 -20.96 -4.00
CA VAL A 786 16.90 -22.41 -4.17
C VAL A 786 15.39 -22.69 -4.20
N HIS A 787 14.61 -22.09 -3.29
CA HIS A 787 13.16 -22.24 -3.26
C HIS A 787 12.48 -21.73 -4.53
N HIS A 788 12.77 -20.50 -4.96
CA HIS A 788 12.17 -19.91 -6.17
C HIS A 788 12.49 -20.75 -7.41
N THR A 789 13.71 -21.30 -7.50
CA THR A 789 14.12 -22.14 -8.63
C THR A 789 13.51 -23.55 -8.57
N ILE A 790 13.09 -24.03 -7.38
CA ILE A 790 12.35 -25.29 -7.19
C ILE A 790 10.86 -25.14 -7.51
N ASP A 791 10.19 -24.05 -7.10
CA ASP A 791 8.82 -23.79 -7.58
C ASP A 791 8.78 -23.58 -9.09
N ASP A 792 9.78 -22.88 -9.64
CA ASP A 792 9.97 -22.69 -11.07
C ASP A 792 9.95 -23.99 -11.90
N ILE A 793 10.48 -25.07 -11.33
CA ILE A 793 10.41 -26.44 -11.86
C ILE A 793 8.97 -26.96 -11.77
N HIS A 794 8.33 -26.85 -10.60
CA HIS A 794 6.97 -27.36 -10.37
C HIS A 794 5.90 -26.70 -11.22
N GLN A 795 5.89 -25.37 -11.35
CA GLN A 795 4.91 -24.67 -12.17
C GLN A 795 5.04 -25.08 -13.65
N ASN A 796 6.27 -25.29 -14.15
CA ASN A 796 6.50 -25.77 -15.51
C ASN A 796 5.98 -27.20 -15.72
N ILE A 797 6.23 -28.10 -14.75
CA ILE A 797 5.68 -29.46 -14.74
C ILE A 797 4.14 -29.44 -14.72
N LEU A 798 3.53 -28.61 -13.88
CA LEU A 798 2.07 -28.45 -13.78
C LEU A 798 1.46 -27.95 -15.10
N GLU A 799 2.12 -27.03 -15.79
CA GLU A 799 1.69 -26.55 -17.12
C GLU A 799 1.83 -27.65 -18.19
N GLN A 800 2.96 -28.34 -18.25
CA GLN A 800 3.19 -29.44 -19.20
C GLN A 800 2.21 -30.59 -18.98
N GLN A 801 1.87 -30.91 -17.73
CA GLN A 801 0.83 -31.90 -17.40
C GLN A 801 -0.57 -31.47 -17.83
N LYS A 802 -0.94 -30.17 -17.70
CA LYS A 802 -2.20 -29.65 -18.28
C LYS A 802 -2.25 -29.85 -19.80
N ASN A 803 -1.10 -29.70 -20.47
CA ASN A 803 -0.97 -29.78 -21.93
C ASN A 803 -0.65 -31.19 -22.47
N SER A 804 -0.63 -32.23 -21.61
CA SER A 804 -0.23 -33.61 -21.95
C SER A 804 1.17 -33.74 -22.58
N GLN A 805 2.10 -32.87 -22.20
CA GLN A 805 3.49 -32.86 -22.67
C GLN A 805 4.44 -33.50 -21.65
N ILE A 806 5.54 -34.08 -22.13
CA ILE A 806 6.62 -34.59 -21.28
C ILE A 806 7.46 -33.40 -20.78
N PRO A 807 7.73 -33.27 -19.46
CA PRO A 807 8.54 -32.17 -18.93
C PRO A 807 9.97 -32.14 -19.47
N ALA A 808 10.29 -31.10 -20.24
CA ALA A 808 11.57 -30.92 -20.93
C ALA A 808 12.57 -30.07 -20.13
N ILE A 809 12.77 -30.41 -18.86
CA ILE A 809 13.73 -29.71 -17.98
C ILE A 809 15.14 -30.23 -18.28
N ASN A 810 15.93 -29.41 -18.99
CA ASN A 810 17.33 -29.67 -19.31
C ASN A 810 18.28 -28.70 -18.57
N GLU A 811 19.58 -28.97 -18.61
CA GLU A 811 20.57 -28.19 -17.86
C GLU A 811 20.57 -26.70 -18.23
N GLY A 812 20.52 -26.37 -19.52
CA GLY A 812 20.54 -24.99 -20.01
C GLY A 812 19.30 -24.19 -19.59
N TRP A 813 18.11 -24.81 -19.64
CA TRP A 813 16.89 -24.22 -19.08
C TRP A 813 17.05 -23.94 -17.59
N LEU A 814 17.60 -24.89 -16.84
CA LEU A 814 17.71 -24.79 -15.38
C LEU A 814 18.73 -23.75 -14.94
N ARG A 815 19.89 -23.65 -15.62
CA ARG A 815 20.87 -22.58 -15.38
C ARG A 815 20.26 -21.21 -15.66
N GLY A 816 19.61 -21.06 -16.81
CA GLY A 816 18.89 -19.83 -17.17
C GLY A 816 17.74 -19.45 -16.22
N ARG A 817 17.18 -20.40 -15.45
CA ARG A 817 16.22 -20.08 -14.36
C ARG A 817 16.91 -19.63 -13.09
N LEU A 818 17.97 -20.31 -12.66
CA LEU A 818 18.72 -19.93 -11.47
C LEU A 818 19.40 -18.55 -11.65
N GLU A 819 20.02 -18.30 -12.80
CA GLU A 819 20.63 -17.01 -13.15
C GLU A 819 19.59 -15.87 -13.19
N TYR A 820 18.42 -16.14 -13.75
CA TYR A 820 17.30 -15.19 -13.77
C TYR A 820 16.82 -14.87 -12.33
N ASN A 821 16.52 -15.90 -11.53
CA ASN A 821 16.03 -15.73 -10.16
C ASN A 821 17.08 -15.03 -9.28
N TYR A 822 18.37 -15.34 -9.47
CA TYR A 822 19.46 -14.67 -8.76
C TYR A 822 19.58 -13.19 -9.18
N THR A 823 19.40 -12.87 -10.46
CA THR A 823 19.42 -11.48 -10.96
C THR A 823 18.28 -10.66 -10.34
N VAL A 824 17.07 -11.22 -10.27
CA VAL A 824 15.91 -10.54 -9.65
C VAL A 824 16.13 -10.36 -8.14
N LEU A 825 16.61 -11.39 -7.43
CA LEU A 825 16.88 -11.29 -5.99
C LEU A 825 18.03 -10.31 -5.67
N GLN A 826 19.11 -10.29 -6.47
CA GLN A 826 20.20 -9.31 -6.34
C GLN A 826 19.70 -7.88 -6.54
N TYR A 827 18.76 -7.66 -7.46
CA TYR A 827 18.11 -6.37 -7.63
C TYR A 827 17.19 -6.04 -6.43
N GLN A 828 16.25 -6.93 -6.09
CA GLN A 828 15.28 -6.75 -5.00
C GLN A 828 15.93 -6.46 -3.63
N LYS A 829 17.09 -7.06 -3.34
CA LYS A 829 17.71 -7.10 -2.00
C LYS A 829 19.14 -6.55 -1.94
N GLY A 830 19.78 -6.23 -3.06
CA GLY A 830 21.11 -5.58 -3.13
C GLY A 830 22.30 -6.45 -2.74
N LEU A 831 22.04 -7.53 -2.02
CA LEU A 831 22.98 -8.58 -1.64
C LEU A 831 23.43 -9.41 -2.85
N SER A 832 24.63 -9.96 -2.75
CA SER A 832 25.18 -10.90 -3.73
C SER A 832 25.71 -12.14 -3.03
N LEU A 833 25.52 -13.31 -3.65
CA LEU A 833 26.14 -14.56 -3.19
C LEU A 833 27.60 -14.60 -3.65
N LYS A 834 28.47 -15.21 -2.85
CA LYS A 834 29.81 -15.60 -3.32
C LYS A 834 29.65 -16.67 -4.40
N GLU A 835 30.54 -16.69 -5.39
CA GLU A 835 30.50 -17.63 -6.53
C GLU A 835 30.32 -19.10 -6.10
N ARG A 836 31.08 -19.54 -5.09
CA ARG A 836 30.95 -20.89 -4.49
C ARG A 836 29.56 -21.17 -3.88
N ARG A 837 28.84 -20.15 -3.38
CA ARG A 837 27.45 -20.29 -2.90
C ARG A 837 26.45 -20.34 -4.06
N LEU A 838 26.69 -19.61 -5.14
CA LEU A 838 25.85 -19.68 -6.34
C LEU A 838 25.96 -21.06 -7.01
N GLU A 839 27.17 -21.60 -7.14
CA GLU A 839 27.41 -22.97 -7.63
C GLU A 839 26.85 -24.04 -6.66
N GLN A 840 26.88 -23.81 -5.35
CA GLN A 840 26.19 -24.71 -4.40
C GLN A 840 24.66 -24.70 -4.60
N ALA A 841 24.06 -23.54 -4.89
CA ALA A 841 22.62 -23.45 -5.16
C ALA A 841 22.26 -24.20 -6.44
N TRP A 842 23.10 -24.07 -7.48
CA TRP A 842 23.00 -24.87 -8.70
C TRP A 842 23.03 -26.37 -8.41
N GLN A 843 24.01 -26.84 -7.64
CA GLN A 843 24.14 -28.26 -7.29
C GLN A 843 22.95 -28.79 -6.45
N ASP A 844 22.41 -27.98 -5.53
CA ASP A 844 21.21 -28.35 -4.75
C ASP A 844 19.99 -28.54 -5.66
N VAL A 845 19.73 -27.58 -6.56
CA VAL A 845 18.57 -27.61 -7.48
C VAL A 845 18.74 -28.70 -8.56
N TYR A 846 19.93 -28.89 -9.11
CA TYR A 846 20.20 -29.97 -10.08
C TYR A 846 20.01 -31.36 -9.44
N ARG A 847 20.49 -31.55 -8.20
CA ARG A 847 20.26 -32.79 -7.44
C ARG A 847 18.79 -33.01 -7.09
N TYR A 848 18.02 -31.94 -6.88
CA TYR A 848 16.55 -32.04 -6.73
C TYR A 848 15.91 -32.61 -8.01
N VAL A 849 16.18 -32.02 -9.17
CA VAL A 849 15.68 -32.48 -10.48
C VAL A 849 15.99 -33.96 -10.72
N GLU A 850 17.25 -34.37 -10.55
CA GLU A 850 17.67 -35.74 -10.84
C GLU A 850 17.03 -36.80 -9.94
N ARG A 851 16.79 -36.48 -8.66
CA ARG A 851 16.14 -37.40 -7.71
C ARG A 851 14.63 -37.50 -7.91
N GLU A 852 13.98 -36.36 -8.14
CA GLU A 852 12.52 -36.22 -8.05
C GLU A 852 11.79 -36.28 -9.40
N LYS A 853 12.50 -36.34 -10.53
CA LYS A 853 11.89 -36.45 -11.88
C LYS A 853 10.91 -37.61 -12.06
N LYS A 854 11.14 -38.73 -11.38
CA LYS A 854 10.21 -39.88 -11.33
C LYS A 854 8.91 -39.62 -10.56
N ASN A 855 8.89 -38.63 -9.67
CA ASN A 855 7.78 -38.28 -8.79
C ASN A 855 6.94 -37.10 -9.32
N TRP A 856 7.36 -36.45 -10.42
CA TRP A 856 6.67 -35.28 -10.99
C TRP A 856 5.19 -35.52 -11.30
N SER A 857 4.82 -36.72 -11.74
CA SER A 857 3.44 -37.14 -12.01
C SER A 857 2.55 -37.27 -10.75
N LEU A 858 3.10 -37.07 -9.55
CA LEU A 858 2.35 -37.06 -8.29
C LEU A 858 2.02 -35.63 -7.81
N ILE A 859 2.65 -34.59 -8.36
CA ILE A 859 2.43 -33.20 -7.94
C ILE A 859 1.00 -32.77 -8.27
N GLU A 860 0.29 -32.20 -7.30
CA GLU A 860 -1.02 -31.56 -7.53
C GLU A 860 -0.95 -30.04 -7.37
N TRP A 861 -0.21 -29.56 -6.37
CA TRP A 861 0.02 -28.13 -6.14
C TRP A 861 1.46 -27.84 -5.72
N SER A 862 1.88 -26.59 -5.92
CA SER A 862 3.18 -26.03 -5.56
C SER A 862 2.96 -24.54 -5.27
N GLU A 863 3.62 -24.01 -4.24
CA GLU A 863 3.37 -22.69 -3.63
C GLU A 863 1.86 -22.45 -3.43
N LEU A 864 1.21 -23.37 -2.71
CA LEU A 864 -0.23 -23.31 -2.44
C LEU A 864 -0.53 -22.39 -1.27
N ASN A 865 -1.10 -21.21 -1.55
CA ASN A 865 -1.73 -20.37 -0.53
C ASN A 865 -2.94 -21.11 0.06
N VAL A 866 -3.00 -21.18 1.39
CA VAL A 866 -4.06 -21.81 2.17
C VAL A 866 -4.51 -20.88 3.29
N SER A 867 -5.82 -20.83 3.53
CA SER A 867 -6.46 -19.81 4.38
C SER A 867 -7.68 -20.39 5.11
N SER A 868 -7.87 -20.01 6.38
CA SER A 868 -9.03 -20.38 7.22
C SER A 868 -9.45 -19.20 8.10
N THR A 869 -10.73 -19.14 8.51
CA THR A 869 -11.27 -18.07 9.38
C THR A 869 -11.46 -18.60 10.80
N GLU A 870 -10.61 -18.13 11.71
CA GLU A 870 -10.50 -18.59 13.09
C GLU A 870 -11.13 -17.55 14.04
N GLY A 871 -12.46 -17.59 14.17
CA GLY A 871 -13.19 -16.72 15.09
C GLY A 871 -13.14 -15.22 14.72
N ASN A 872 -12.17 -14.49 15.27
CA ASN A 872 -11.95 -13.06 15.00
C ASN A 872 -10.77 -12.75 14.08
N TYR A 873 -10.03 -13.76 13.60
CA TYR A 873 -8.88 -13.60 12.73
C TYR A 873 -8.90 -14.57 11.53
N ILE A 874 -8.00 -14.36 10.56
CA ILE A 874 -7.75 -15.28 9.45
C ILE A 874 -6.38 -15.91 9.64
N LEU A 875 -6.29 -17.24 9.60
CA LEU A 875 -5.02 -17.97 9.62
C LEU A 875 -4.60 -18.27 8.18
N ASN A 876 -3.42 -17.78 7.80
CA ASN A 876 -2.83 -17.95 6.48
C ASN A 876 -1.56 -18.82 6.52
N GLY A 877 -1.31 -19.54 5.42
CA GLY A 877 -0.10 -20.31 5.18
C GLY A 877 0.21 -20.43 3.68
N LYS A 878 1.47 -20.72 3.37
CA LYS A 878 1.98 -20.94 2.00
C LYS A 878 2.72 -22.28 1.98
N VAL A 879 2.18 -23.26 1.27
CA VAL A 879 2.66 -24.65 1.29
C VAL A 879 3.48 -24.93 0.03
N ASP A 880 4.81 -25.09 0.19
CA ASP A 880 5.76 -25.21 -0.92
C ASP A 880 5.34 -26.27 -1.96
N LEU A 881 4.94 -27.48 -1.51
CA LEU A 881 4.62 -28.59 -2.42
C LEU A 881 3.61 -29.58 -1.83
N VAL A 882 2.59 -29.93 -2.62
CA VAL A 882 1.55 -30.91 -2.25
C VAL A 882 1.40 -31.97 -3.35
N ARG A 883 1.51 -33.24 -2.97
CA ARG A 883 1.53 -34.40 -3.87
C ARG A 883 0.45 -35.43 -3.51
N ARG A 884 0.02 -36.24 -4.48
CA ARG A 884 -0.76 -37.47 -4.22
C ARG A 884 0.07 -38.48 -3.43
N TYR A 885 -0.50 -39.00 -2.34
CA TYR A 885 0.10 -40.07 -1.55
C TYR A 885 -0.97 -41.09 -1.16
N LYS A 886 -0.88 -42.30 -1.71
CA LYS A 886 -1.91 -43.36 -1.59
C LYS A 886 -3.29 -42.81 -2.01
N ASN A 887 -4.27 -42.84 -1.12
CA ASN A 887 -5.63 -42.30 -1.28
C ASN A 887 -5.81 -40.88 -0.69
N GLY A 888 -4.73 -40.22 -0.28
CA GLY A 888 -4.71 -38.88 0.28
C GLY A 888 -3.57 -38.02 -0.26
N LEU A 889 -3.07 -37.12 0.57
CA LEU A 889 -2.05 -36.13 0.21
C LEU A 889 -0.77 -36.30 1.04
N GLU A 890 0.36 -35.92 0.46
CA GLU A 890 1.61 -35.63 1.16
C GLU A 890 1.96 -34.15 1.00
N ILE A 891 2.26 -33.48 2.11
CA ILE A 891 2.83 -32.13 2.13
C ILE A 891 4.35 -32.23 2.25
N ILE A 892 5.06 -31.46 1.42
CA ILE A 892 6.51 -31.31 1.45
C ILE A 892 6.85 -29.83 1.60
N ASP A 893 7.66 -29.53 2.60
CA ASP A 893 8.20 -28.19 2.92
C ASP A 893 9.73 -28.24 2.73
N PHE A 894 10.30 -27.30 1.97
CA PHE A 894 11.73 -27.33 1.61
C PHE A 894 12.57 -26.60 2.64
N LYS A 895 13.78 -27.10 2.92
CA LYS A 895 14.75 -26.42 3.78
C LYS A 895 16.16 -26.58 3.24
N THR A 896 16.91 -25.47 3.23
CA THR A 896 18.33 -25.42 2.86
C THR A 896 19.29 -25.64 4.03
N ILE A 897 18.76 -25.85 5.25
CA ILE A 897 19.54 -26.21 6.44
C ILE A 897 20.24 -27.56 6.25
N ARG A 898 21.35 -27.77 6.94
CA ARG A 898 22.00 -29.08 7.02
C ARG A 898 21.31 -30.01 8.02
N GLN A 899 21.47 -31.32 7.85
CA GLN A 899 20.87 -32.30 8.76
C GLN A 899 21.49 -32.19 10.17
N GLU A 900 22.81 -32.07 10.23
CA GLU A 900 23.60 -31.98 11.47
C GLU A 900 23.24 -30.71 12.25
N GLU A 901 22.93 -29.61 11.55
CA GLU A 901 22.47 -28.35 12.12
C GLU A 901 21.02 -28.43 12.63
N LEU A 902 20.21 -29.38 12.14
CA LEU A 902 18.82 -29.60 12.56
C LEU A 902 18.70 -30.63 13.70
N GLU A 903 19.54 -31.66 13.69
CA GLU A 903 19.61 -32.68 14.76
C GLU A 903 20.13 -32.10 16.09
N LEU A 904 20.92 -31.03 16.02
CA LEU A 904 21.37 -30.24 17.17
C LEU A 904 20.37 -29.12 17.58
N ASP A 905 19.19 -29.05 16.96
CA ASP A 905 18.24 -27.93 17.09
C ASP A 905 16.80 -28.42 17.27
N THR A 906 16.54 -29.11 18.40
CA THR A 906 15.24 -29.71 18.75
C THR A 906 14.07 -28.75 18.63
N ASP A 907 14.26 -27.51 19.09
CA ASP A 907 13.23 -26.47 19.12
C ASP A 907 12.82 -26.08 17.69
N LYS A 908 13.78 -26.07 16.77
CA LYS A 908 13.57 -25.76 15.35
C LYS A 908 12.93 -26.91 14.59
N LEU A 909 13.28 -28.15 14.92
CA LEU A 909 12.57 -29.32 14.41
C LEU A 909 11.11 -29.34 14.90
N GLU A 910 10.84 -28.92 16.14
CA GLU A 910 9.47 -28.72 16.61
C GLU A 910 8.76 -27.56 15.89
N GLN A 911 9.42 -26.42 15.64
CA GLN A 911 8.82 -25.32 14.87
C GLN A 911 8.38 -25.78 13.46
N TYR A 912 9.21 -26.57 12.76
CA TYR A 912 8.86 -27.13 11.46
C TYR A 912 7.75 -28.19 11.54
N GLN A 913 7.72 -29.02 12.59
CA GLN A 913 6.60 -29.93 12.83
C GLN A 913 5.27 -29.17 13.01
N ARG A 914 5.26 -28.13 13.87
CA ARG A 914 4.06 -27.29 14.09
C ARG A 914 3.63 -26.57 12.81
N GLN A 915 4.57 -26.10 11.99
CA GLN A 915 4.29 -25.53 10.66
C GLN A 915 3.54 -26.54 9.78
N LEU A 916 4.06 -27.78 9.71
CA LEU A 916 3.50 -28.85 8.87
C LEU A 916 2.14 -29.37 9.37
N ASP A 917 1.90 -29.44 10.69
CA ASP A 917 0.59 -29.80 11.25
C ASP A 917 -0.48 -28.73 10.90
N ILE A 918 -0.12 -27.44 10.91
CA ILE A 918 -1.02 -26.33 10.48
C ILE A 918 -1.25 -26.37 8.98
N TYR A 919 -0.20 -26.58 8.19
CA TYR A 919 -0.33 -26.71 6.74
C TYR A 919 -1.22 -27.91 6.37
N ALA A 920 -1.15 -29.01 7.11
CA ALA A 920 -2.06 -30.14 6.96
C ALA A 920 -3.51 -29.76 7.27
N TYR A 921 -3.77 -29.10 8.41
CA TYR A 921 -5.10 -28.61 8.80
C TYR A 921 -5.71 -27.67 7.75
N LEU A 922 -4.95 -26.66 7.31
CA LEU A 922 -5.41 -25.69 6.32
C LEU A 922 -5.66 -26.35 4.94
N VAL A 923 -4.81 -27.27 4.49
CA VAL A 923 -5.02 -28.02 3.23
C VAL A 923 -6.27 -28.93 3.31
N GLU A 924 -6.52 -29.60 4.44
CA GLU A 924 -7.69 -30.49 4.59
C GLU A 924 -9.01 -29.73 4.62
N ASN A 925 -9.04 -28.54 5.26
CA ASN A 925 -10.21 -27.67 5.26
C ASN A 925 -10.49 -27.07 3.87
N GLN A 926 -9.46 -26.88 3.04
CA GLN A 926 -9.55 -26.18 1.76
C GLN A 926 -9.67 -27.10 0.52
N ASP A 927 -9.25 -28.38 0.58
CA ASP A 927 -9.47 -29.33 -0.51
C ASP A 927 -10.95 -29.70 -0.63
N HIS A 928 -11.62 -29.28 -1.71
CA HIS A 928 -13.03 -29.58 -1.98
C HIS A 928 -13.36 -31.09 -1.98
N LYS A 929 -12.36 -31.96 -2.19
CA LYS A 929 -12.51 -33.43 -2.12
C LYS A 929 -12.31 -34.00 -0.72
N LYS A 930 -11.99 -33.16 0.28
CA LYS A 930 -11.72 -33.47 1.69
C LYS A 930 -10.74 -34.64 1.87
N ARG A 931 -9.69 -34.69 1.04
CA ARG A 931 -8.70 -35.76 1.08
C ARG A 931 -7.73 -35.53 2.25
N PRO A 932 -7.50 -36.54 3.09
CA PRO A 932 -6.63 -36.36 4.24
C PRO A 932 -5.16 -36.20 3.83
N VAL A 933 -4.44 -35.34 4.55
CA VAL A 933 -2.99 -35.25 4.53
C VAL A 933 -2.45 -36.39 5.40
N LEU A 934 -2.01 -37.45 4.71
CA LEU A 934 -1.55 -38.72 5.30
C LEU A 934 -0.06 -38.73 5.63
N ARG A 935 0.69 -37.72 5.16
CA ARG A 935 2.14 -37.62 5.33
C ARG A 935 2.57 -36.16 5.30
N VAL A 936 3.48 -35.80 6.20
CA VAL A 936 4.16 -34.50 6.24
C VAL A 936 5.67 -34.74 6.23
N SER A 937 6.39 -33.97 5.42
CA SER A 937 7.80 -34.23 5.10
C SER A 937 8.58 -32.92 4.94
N LEU A 938 9.80 -32.90 5.47
CA LEU A 938 10.80 -31.87 5.15
C LEU A 938 11.72 -32.39 4.03
N TYR A 939 12.01 -31.56 3.03
CA TYR A 939 13.02 -31.87 2.00
C TYR A 939 14.28 -31.03 2.23
N LEU A 940 15.37 -31.68 2.65
CA LEU A 940 16.67 -31.06 2.91
C LEU A 940 17.49 -30.99 1.61
N THR A 941 17.60 -29.82 1.00
CA THR A 941 18.22 -29.65 -0.33
C THR A 941 19.72 -29.97 -0.33
N SER A 942 20.39 -29.62 0.77
CA SER A 942 21.84 -29.76 0.96
C SER A 942 22.29 -31.21 1.19
N ARG A 943 21.36 -32.13 1.46
CA ARG A 943 21.66 -33.53 1.85
C ARG A 943 22.06 -34.37 0.64
N ASN A 944 23.16 -35.13 0.75
CA ASN A 944 23.69 -35.95 -0.35
C ASN A 944 22.90 -37.25 -0.60
N GLU A 945 22.29 -37.83 0.44
CA GLU A 945 21.48 -39.05 0.37
C GLU A 945 20.18 -38.87 1.17
N HIS A 946 19.12 -39.60 0.84
CA HIS A 946 17.83 -39.59 1.57
C HIS A 946 17.31 -38.18 1.98
N PRO A 947 17.10 -37.23 1.05
CA PRO A 947 16.79 -35.83 1.40
C PRO A 947 15.44 -35.61 2.12
N ILE A 948 14.53 -36.58 2.08
CA ILE A 948 13.21 -36.48 2.71
C ILE A 948 13.28 -36.97 4.16
N LEU A 949 13.02 -36.07 5.10
CA LEU A 949 12.73 -36.36 6.50
C LEU A 949 11.22 -36.33 6.70
N THR A 950 10.57 -37.49 6.70
CA THR A 950 9.14 -37.61 7.02
C THR A 950 8.95 -37.57 8.53
N LEU A 951 8.00 -36.75 8.98
CA LEU A 951 7.65 -36.60 10.39
C LEU A 951 6.29 -37.26 10.68
N GLN A 952 6.01 -37.51 11.96
CA GLN A 952 4.70 -37.99 12.39
C GLN A 952 3.79 -36.78 12.63
N ARG A 953 2.72 -36.66 11.84
CA ARG A 953 1.62 -35.70 12.08
C ARG A 953 1.07 -35.93 13.50
N ARG A 954 1.01 -34.88 14.32
CA ARG A 954 0.72 -35.01 15.75
C ARG A 954 -0.77 -35.22 16.03
N ASP A 955 -1.61 -34.45 15.37
CA ASP A 955 -3.08 -34.50 15.53
C ASP A 955 -3.80 -34.45 14.19
N LYS A 956 -5.00 -35.01 14.15
CA LYS A 956 -5.96 -34.72 13.08
C LYS A 956 -6.68 -33.41 13.36
N ASP A 957 -7.28 -33.32 14.54
CA ASP A 957 -8.06 -32.18 15.01
C ASP A 957 -7.13 -31.21 15.76
N LEU A 958 -6.44 -30.35 15.00
CA LEU A 958 -5.41 -29.45 15.53
C LEU A 958 -5.96 -28.55 16.65
N ASN A 959 -5.37 -28.62 17.83
CA ASN A 959 -5.75 -27.76 18.96
C ASN A 959 -5.34 -26.29 18.69
N MET A 960 -6.34 -25.44 18.46
CA MET A 960 -6.14 -24.03 18.14
C MET A 960 -5.90 -23.11 19.35
N GLU A 961 -6.10 -23.57 20.60
CA GLU A 961 -5.96 -22.69 21.78
C GLU A 961 -4.59 -22.03 21.98
N PRO A 962 -3.44 -22.69 21.73
CA PRO A 962 -2.13 -22.03 21.77
C PRO A 962 -2.01 -20.86 20.79
N PHE A 963 -2.67 -20.96 19.63
CA PHE A 963 -2.72 -19.91 18.61
C PHE A 963 -3.63 -18.78 19.04
N ASN A 964 -4.83 -19.11 19.53
CA ASN A 964 -5.77 -18.14 20.11
C ASN A 964 -5.13 -17.33 21.25
N GLN A 965 -4.29 -17.95 22.09
CA GLN A 965 -3.60 -17.28 23.19
C GLN A 965 -2.49 -16.32 22.69
N ILE A 966 -1.74 -16.70 21.64
CA ILE A 966 -0.72 -15.83 21.04
C ILE A 966 -1.36 -14.67 20.27
N VAL A 967 -2.45 -14.90 19.52
CA VAL A 967 -3.23 -13.82 18.89
C VAL A 967 -3.76 -12.85 19.94
N LYS A 968 -4.36 -13.34 21.03
CA LYS A 968 -4.82 -12.49 22.16
C LYS A 968 -3.69 -11.66 22.77
N LYS A 969 -2.49 -12.21 22.93
CA LYS A 969 -1.30 -11.45 23.40
C LYS A 969 -0.87 -10.37 22.42
N ILE A 970 -0.82 -10.68 21.12
CA ILE A 970 -0.51 -9.70 20.06
C ILE A 970 -1.55 -8.57 20.02
N GLU A 971 -2.85 -8.90 20.04
CA GLU A 971 -3.95 -7.92 20.08
C GLU A 971 -3.92 -7.06 21.37
N ALA A 972 -3.43 -7.62 22.48
CA ALA A 972 -3.23 -6.91 23.75
C ALA A 972 -1.89 -6.14 23.85
N ARG A 973 -1.02 -6.21 22.83
CA ARG A 973 0.35 -5.65 22.83
C ARG A 973 1.27 -6.16 23.96
N ASP A 974 1.06 -7.40 24.40
CA ASP A 974 1.90 -8.07 25.40
C ASP A 974 3.21 -8.57 24.76
N PHE A 975 4.26 -7.75 24.85
CA PHE A 975 5.58 -8.03 24.29
C PHE A 975 6.67 -8.29 25.35
N ASP A 976 6.29 -8.51 26.61
CA ASP A 976 7.24 -8.74 27.69
C ASP A 976 7.73 -10.19 27.76
N MET A 977 8.95 -10.37 28.30
CA MET A 977 9.70 -11.62 28.22
C MET A 977 10.42 -11.90 29.54
N ALA A 978 10.09 -13.01 30.20
CA ALA A 978 10.71 -13.40 31.47
C ALA A 978 12.19 -13.79 31.35
N LYS A 979 12.65 -14.24 30.17
CA LYS A 979 14.06 -14.46 29.84
C LYS A 979 14.30 -14.14 28.36
N ARG A 980 15.49 -13.66 28.02
CA ARG A 980 15.93 -13.45 26.62
C ARG A 980 16.35 -14.76 25.94
N PRO A 981 16.01 -14.96 24.65
CA PRO A 981 16.44 -16.12 23.87
C PRO A 981 17.89 -15.94 23.37
N GLU A 982 18.86 -16.46 24.12
CA GLU A 982 20.31 -16.31 23.89
C GLU A 982 20.73 -16.59 22.44
N LYS A 983 20.32 -17.72 21.86
CA LYS A 983 20.61 -18.15 20.48
C LYS A 983 20.11 -17.16 19.42
N ILE A 984 18.99 -16.48 19.68
CA ILE A 984 18.41 -15.49 18.76
C ILE A 984 19.13 -14.14 18.93
N CYS A 985 19.44 -13.75 20.17
CA CYS A 985 20.19 -12.52 20.45
C CYS A 985 21.57 -12.50 19.78
N GLN A 986 22.24 -13.63 19.58
CA GLN A 986 23.52 -13.69 18.84
C GLN A 986 23.43 -13.14 17.40
N THR A 987 22.25 -13.05 16.79
CA THR A 987 22.09 -12.66 15.38
C THR A 987 21.07 -11.54 15.13
N CYS A 988 20.45 -11.02 16.19
CA CYS A 988 19.40 -9.99 16.14
C CYS A 988 19.98 -8.57 16.07
N GLU A 989 19.34 -7.73 15.27
CA GLU A 989 19.67 -6.32 15.04
C GLU A 989 19.45 -5.45 16.29
N MET A 990 18.48 -5.84 17.12
CA MET A 990 18.07 -5.14 18.36
C MET A 990 18.85 -5.60 19.60
N THR A 991 19.90 -6.41 19.45
CA THR A 991 20.59 -7.01 20.61
C THR A 991 21.22 -5.95 21.50
N SER A 992 21.95 -4.96 20.95
CA SER A 992 22.52 -3.87 21.76
C SER A 992 21.46 -3.06 22.51
N TYR A 993 20.28 -2.85 21.91
CA TYR A 993 19.13 -2.26 22.61
C TYR A 993 18.70 -3.14 23.78
N CYS A 994 18.46 -4.43 23.53
CA CYS A 994 18.02 -5.37 24.58
C CYS A 994 19.06 -5.59 25.67
N ASP A 995 20.37 -5.51 25.35
CA ASP A 995 21.47 -5.57 26.32
C ASP A 995 21.44 -4.38 27.27
N ALA A 996 21.33 -3.17 26.74
CA ALA A 996 21.24 -1.95 27.53
C ALA A 996 19.97 -1.91 28.41
N GLN A 997 18.85 -2.47 27.93
CA GLN A 997 17.59 -2.44 28.70
C GLN A 997 17.44 -3.54 29.74
N PHE A 998 17.89 -4.78 29.48
CA PHE A 998 17.78 -5.85 30.48
C PHE A 998 18.79 -5.70 31.62
N ASN A 999 19.96 -5.10 31.39
CA ASN A 999 20.98 -4.88 32.43
C ASN A 999 20.62 -3.76 33.45
N CYS A 1000 19.43 -3.18 33.35
CA CYS A 1000 18.86 -2.22 34.30
C CYS A 1000 17.75 -2.83 35.18
N SER A 1001 17.74 -4.17 35.34
CA SER A 1001 16.77 -4.94 36.15
C SER A 1001 17.38 -5.41 37.47
#